data_AF-A0A3D1K9V8-F1
#
_entry.id   AF-A0A3D1K9V8-F1
#
_cell.length_a   1.000
_cell.length_b   1.000
_cell.length_c   1.000
_cell.angle_alpha   90.00
_cell.angle_beta   90.00
_cell.angle_gamma   90.00
#
_symmetry.space_group_name_H-M   'P 1'
#
loop_
_entity.id
_entity.type
_entity.pdbx_description
1 polymer ?
#
loop_
_entity_poly.entity_id
_entity_poly.type
_entity_poly.pdbx_seq_one_letter_code
_entity_poly.pdbx_strand_id
1 'polypeptide(L)'
;MKNIRGLFVSFPGRLPVAIIFFSCLLQWTSYAQEPQKAGQATEKNPAAQDRKELKPGGPKTKDYGAGFEKFYKLGLPDVSTAKYVKLELYDYGNSSMSGFHIRSMGITGNAWMLKEDKAGKSLFIVDNCRLMEVYDHETLAKIKAREIEEKVKQGKEQKKKIIRFSYSADGRTSGKWEEVDLKKDLAKIMEYFNKKKGDEAVGRNNYEYEQMSRDGGYGMLLLTAVHAYRQGCKDEANQLAGKLFENAKEPQKVITQGMTVLAEGRYNEVMGRFFAEGDWNALGKELDGLLSTFSSGWRNAGAVRMLSGHVKERAAATEPPELADPRLTDEDRKLAVEIAGSETPTSDVFSYRRGLWVMHAGKTSRGKSGNESITDRITSRGMKSVPLLLALLKDDYLTRMDLSRIRGHSYISHRSDASAEDRNNEIYQQMRRPASRADFAASLLRPLLSNQDEYESIKEGPGGIFDACSEWYEQNKDKTPVELAKAYMADEDSSRKEEAINFLIKNGGEEDIKGIEKYFLESGASDYSAIQLAQEYVRKRGEKARDFVEKFIKKLEEVKAEDVNEGDGNDYMKKATADAIKNFNDAISSETAQDIIDGILSGRRKLEESFTSLSGKLQRESRDNAEKIILTAALNAKDPDLSLGFLSFSDRNSMAVFEFDGESEAEEAGEAPLGNVELWKKLLADERKTQRRGNDSQMTVGDSVAVSMDSKYDREAGQGRYRAFQILGTDRMMPVVRSRVAKILEGKKEMELPPYPDAKNISAEERRKIIDGLKVSPEPEKAMAGLSNDELLAVVEEADRKPEELSRFYACANKVRTVETEIPGLLKFDEVKAAEGKALDKETLEKIFAICKTSASGGLDMSVQITRKGCLGGVSIRFLKRDDKGMGYLPGQKETKGFVSAWMGGNSSYASASWPLDQDLKKVKDKKEVDLLEEALEEVETDMKDTVLAKQNEFWKSIGEWCAGKGNILYGTDMCFSAISAKKEQAPEKKPENAEGDKVKNNDIKEEGK
;
A
#
# COMPACT_ATOMS: atom_id res chain seq x y z
N MET A 1 8.45 51.16 -30.56
CA MET A 1 7.52 51.51 -29.45
C MET A 1 6.98 50.18 -28.91
N LYS A 2 7.65 49.56 -27.92
CA LYS A 2 7.34 49.56 -26.47
C LYS A 2 5.92 49.08 -26.12
N ASN A 3 5.83 47.87 -25.56
CA ASN A 3 4.85 47.33 -24.57
C ASN A 3 5.26 45.87 -24.31
N ILE A 4 6.04 45.50 -23.28
CA ILE A 4 5.72 45.32 -21.85
C ILE A 4 4.35 44.67 -21.58
N ARG A 5 4.36 43.33 -21.43
CA ARG A 5 3.51 42.49 -20.56
C ARG A 5 4.43 41.33 -20.15
N GLY A 6 4.84 41.15 -18.89
CA GLY A 6 4.01 40.98 -17.71
C GLY A 6 3.88 39.49 -17.43
N LEU A 7 5.01 38.84 -17.10
CA LEU A 7 5.13 37.41 -16.84
C LEU A 7 4.73 37.15 -15.37
N PHE A 8 3.55 36.58 -15.12
CA PHE A 8 3.20 35.95 -13.85
C PHE A 8 3.16 34.45 -14.10
N VAL A 9 4.25 33.76 -13.76
CA VAL A 9 4.32 32.30 -13.75
C VAL A 9 3.83 31.85 -12.37
N SER A 10 2.65 31.25 -12.32
CA SER A 10 2.17 30.53 -11.15
C SER A 10 2.55 29.05 -11.31
N PHE A 11 3.37 28.53 -10.40
CA PHE A 11 3.75 27.11 -10.32
C PHE A 11 2.77 26.34 -9.43
N PRO A 12 2.09 25.28 -9.91
CA PRO A 12 1.50 24.27 -9.05
C PRO A 12 2.39 23.03 -9.05
N GLY A 13 3.37 22.99 -8.15
CA GLY A 13 4.28 21.85 -7.98
C GLY A 13 3.95 21.03 -6.73
N ARG A 14 3.22 19.91 -6.89
CA ARG A 14 3.29 18.74 -5.99
C ARG A 14 3.06 17.47 -6.79
N LEU A 15 4.15 16.84 -7.25
CA LEU A 15 4.16 15.48 -7.79
C LEU A 15 4.13 14.46 -6.63
N PRO A 16 3.38 13.35 -6.72
CA PRO A 16 3.53 12.23 -5.80
C PRO A 16 4.73 11.36 -6.23
N VAL A 17 5.73 11.26 -5.35
CA VAL A 17 6.89 10.37 -5.50
C VAL A 17 6.44 8.92 -5.30
N ALA A 18 6.59 8.08 -6.33
CA ALA A 18 6.37 6.63 -6.23
C ALA A 18 7.64 5.96 -5.67
N ILE A 19 7.57 5.49 -4.43
CA ILE A 19 8.62 4.67 -3.79
C ILE A 19 8.18 3.20 -3.89
N ILE A 20 8.92 2.39 -4.65
CA ILE A 20 8.67 0.94 -4.82
C ILE A 20 9.41 0.18 -3.70
N PHE A 21 8.67 -0.39 -2.74
CA PHE A 21 9.16 -1.29 -1.69
C PHE A 21 8.09 -2.35 -1.37
N PHE A 22 8.32 -3.66 -1.55
CA PHE A 22 7.59 -4.77 -0.87
C PHE A 22 8.35 -6.11 -1.14
N SER A 23 8.45 -7.14 -0.28
CA SER A 23 8.16 -7.36 1.15
C SER A 23 8.58 -8.76 1.61
N CYS A 24 9.27 -8.84 2.76
CA CYS A 24 8.99 -9.71 3.91
C CYS A 24 10.02 -9.39 5.01
N LEU A 25 9.88 -8.22 5.66
CA LEU A 25 10.34 -7.86 7.02
C LEU A 25 10.33 -6.35 7.35
N LEU A 26 9.87 -5.46 6.47
CA LEU A 26 9.63 -4.05 6.81
C LEU A 26 8.35 -3.53 6.14
N GLN A 27 7.20 -3.71 6.81
CA GLN A 27 6.06 -2.80 6.64
C GLN A 27 6.30 -1.60 7.56
N TRP A 28 7.08 -0.63 7.07
CA TRP A 28 7.26 0.68 7.68
C TRP A 28 6.83 1.73 6.65
N THR A 29 5.53 2.01 6.59
CA THR A 29 4.96 3.31 6.21
C THR A 29 3.65 3.48 6.98
N SER A 30 3.53 4.61 7.66
CA SER A 30 2.44 4.96 8.56
C SER A 30 1.17 5.37 7.81
N TYR A 31 0.11 4.57 7.96
CA TYR A 31 -1.28 5.05 7.94
C TYR A 31 -2.07 4.27 8.99
N ALA A 32 -2.36 4.91 10.12
CA ALA A 32 -3.36 4.44 11.08
C ALA A 32 -3.84 5.64 11.91
N GLN A 33 -5.07 6.11 11.61
CA GLN A 33 -5.85 7.03 12.43
C GLN A 33 -6.61 6.25 13.51
N GLU A 34 -6.75 6.91 14.67
CA GLU A 34 -7.13 6.39 15.98
C GLU A 34 -8.59 5.90 16.13
N PRO A 35 -8.85 5.02 17.12
CA PRO A 35 -10.13 4.95 17.80
C PRO A 35 -10.05 5.60 19.21
N GLN A 36 -10.76 6.72 19.43
CA GLN A 36 -10.98 7.27 20.77
C GLN A 36 -12.01 6.44 21.58
N LYS A 37 -11.58 5.80 22.67
CA LYS A 37 -12.47 5.20 23.68
C LYS A 37 -12.63 6.12 24.90
N ALA A 38 -13.89 6.51 25.15
CA ALA A 38 -14.32 7.13 26.40
C ALA A 38 -14.50 6.04 27.47
N GLY A 39 -13.87 6.22 28.64
CA GLY A 39 -14.04 5.36 29.81
C GLY A 39 -15.36 5.64 30.54
N GLN A 40 -16.06 4.57 30.93
CA GLN A 40 -17.01 4.60 32.04
C GLN A 40 -16.24 4.26 33.32
N ALA A 41 -16.21 5.18 34.27
CA ALA A 41 -15.89 4.88 35.66
C ALA A 41 -17.18 4.50 36.39
N THR A 42 -17.18 3.31 37.01
CA THR A 42 -18.11 2.92 38.04
C THR A 42 -17.59 3.46 39.36
N GLU A 43 -18.31 4.35 40.04
CA GLU A 43 -18.25 4.39 41.50
C GLU A 43 -19.53 4.94 42.13
N LYS A 44 -19.79 4.38 43.32
CA LYS A 44 -21.06 4.35 44.02
C LYS A 44 -21.49 5.73 44.55
N ASN A 45 -22.79 5.95 44.48
CA ASN A 45 -23.56 6.92 45.28
C ASN A 45 -23.07 6.96 46.75
N PRO A 46 -23.02 8.15 47.36
CA PRO A 46 -24.20 8.55 48.12
C PRO A 46 -24.56 10.04 48.03
N ALA A 47 -25.78 10.32 48.48
CA ALA A 47 -26.40 11.63 48.73
C ALA A 47 -27.04 12.33 47.52
N ALA A 48 -28.35 12.06 47.40
CA ALA A 48 -29.29 12.98 46.78
C ALA A 48 -29.27 14.33 47.51
N GLN A 49 -28.97 15.40 46.78
CA GLN A 49 -29.68 16.69 46.78
C GLN A 49 -28.93 17.67 45.84
N ASP A 50 -29.72 18.40 45.04
CA ASP A 50 -29.32 19.51 44.15
C ASP A 50 -28.55 19.20 42.85
N ARG A 51 -29.16 18.39 41.97
CA ARG A 51 -29.06 18.69 40.53
C ARG A 51 -30.05 19.81 40.21
N LYS A 52 -29.53 21.03 40.05
CA LYS A 52 -30.25 22.08 39.31
C LYS A 52 -30.53 21.54 37.92
N GLU A 53 -31.81 21.27 37.65
CA GLU A 53 -32.34 21.16 36.30
C GLU A 53 -31.80 22.30 35.45
N LEU A 54 -31.18 21.95 34.33
CA LEU A 54 -30.89 22.89 33.25
C LEU A 54 -32.20 23.61 32.92
N LYS A 55 -32.28 24.90 33.25
CA LYS A 55 -33.46 25.72 32.95
C LYS A 55 -33.79 25.57 31.46
N PRO A 56 -35.04 25.23 31.10
CA PRO A 56 -35.49 25.14 29.72
C PRO A 56 -35.69 26.56 29.18
N GLY A 57 -34.60 27.22 28.84
CA GLY A 57 -34.58 28.60 28.36
C GLY A 57 -33.58 28.86 27.23
N GLY A 58 -32.94 27.82 26.70
CA GLY A 58 -32.20 27.94 25.45
C GLY A 58 -33.16 28.29 24.31
N PRO A 59 -32.72 29.07 23.30
CA PRO A 59 -33.54 29.36 22.13
C PRO A 59 -34.03 28.03 21.53
N LYS A 60 -35.36 27.87 21.38
CA LYS A 60 -35.94 26.66 20.79
C LYS A 60 -35.32 26.44 19.42
N THR A 61 -34.61 25.32 19.25
CA THR A 61 -34.07 24.91 17.95
C THR A 61 -35.22 24.79 16.97
N LYS A 62 -35.07 25.38 15.79
CA LYS A 62 -36.09 25.30 14.73
C LYS A 62 -36.30 23.84 14.34
N ASP A 63 -37.56 23.43 14.18
CA ASP A 63 -37.88 22.09 13.71
C ASP A 63 -37.84 22.02 12.17
N TYR A 64 -36.97 21.16 11.64
CA TYR A 64 -36.77 20.92 10.22
C TYR A 64 -37.44 19.64 9.73
N GLY A 65 -38.16 18.90 10.58
CA GLY A 65 -38.75 17.59 10.26
C GLY A 65 -39.61 17.56 8.98
N ALA A 66 -40.43 18.59 8.75
CA ALA A 66 -41.24 18.69 7.53
C ALA A 66 -40.40 18.84 6.25
N GLY A 67 -39.20 19.44 6.36
CA GLY A 67 -38.22 19.50 5.27
C GLY A 67 -37.51 18.17 5.08
N PHE A 68 -37.14 17.50 6.16
CA PHE A 68 -36.51 16.17 6.11
C PHE A 68 -37.38 15.12 5.41
N GLU A 69 -38.70 15.13 5.65
CA GLU A 69 -39.65 14.23 4.97
C GLU A 69 -39.70 14.41 3.45
N LYS A 70 -39.26 15.57 2.91
CA LYS A 70 -39.16 15.76 1.46
C LYS A 70 -38.04 14.91 0.85
N PHE A 71 -36.95 14.64 1.57
CA PHE A 71 -35.87 13.77 1.05
C PHE A 71 -36.33 12.32 0.91
N TYR A 72 -37.10 11.79 1.87
CA TYR A 72 -37.71 10.46 1.74
C TYR A 72 -38.67 10.37 0.54
N LYS A 73 -39.48 11.42 0.31
CA LYS A 73 -40.34 11.51 -0.89
C LYS A 73 -39.55 11.58 -2.20
N LEU A 74 -38.31 12.08 -2.16
CA LEU A 74 -37.37 12.10 -3.29
C LEU A 74 -36.62 10.77 -3.47
N GLY A 75 -36.91 9.75 -2.65
CA GLY A 75 -36.30 8.43 -2.76
C GLY A 75 -35.06 8.21 -1.88
N LEU A 76 -34.86 9.03 -0.85
CA LEU A 76 -33.91 8.70 0.22
C LEU A 76 -34.36 7.38 0.88
N PRO A 77 -33.47 6.38 1.04
CA PRO A 77 -33.83 5.12 1.68
C PRO A 77 -34.31 5.31 3.12
N ASP A 78 -35.42 4.67 3.52
CA ASP A 78 -35.97 4.83 4.87
C ASP A 78 -35.13 4.07 5.90
N VAL A 79 -34.59 4.79 6.88
CA VAL A 79 -33.82 4.22 7.99
C VAL A 79 -34.69 3.86 9.19
N SER A 80 -36.00 4.04 9.17
CA SER A 80 -36.88 3.87 10.35
C SER A 80 -36.72 2.55 11.12
N THR A 81 -36.28 1.49 10.44
CA THR A 81 -36.02 0.16 11.03
C THR A 81 -34.54 -0.23 11.03
N ALA A 82 -33.66 0.65 10.53
CA ALA A 82 -32.25 0.36 10.36
C ALA A 82 -31.47 0.47 11.68
N LYS A 83 -30.33 -0.21 11.75
CA LYS A 83 -29.35 -0.04 12.82
C LYS A 83 -28.20 0.84 12.34
N TYR A 84 -27.74 1.78 13.15
CA TYR A 84 -26.54 2.56 12.84
C TYR A 84 -25.28 1.74 13.16
N VAL A 85 -24.41 1.57 12.17
CA VAL A 85 -23.27 0.65 12.27
C VAL A 85 -21.98 1.27 11.73
N LYS A 86 -20.86 0.75 12.20
CA LYS A 86 -19.56 0.85 11.56
C LYS A 86 -19.43 -0.33 10.60
N LEU A 87 -19.38 -0.06 9.30
CA LEU A 87 -19.20 -1.02 8.22
C LEU A 87 -17.78 -0.88 7.65
N GLU A 88 -17.00 -1.95 7.74
CA GLU A 88 -15.67 -2.09 7.16
C GLU A 88 -15.77 -2.96 5.91
N LEU A 89 -15.53 -2.37 4.73
CA LEU A 89 -15.51 -3.09 3.45
C LEU A 89 -14.07 -3.50 3.13
N TYR A 90 -13.86 -4.75 2.71
CA TYR A 90 -12.52 -5.25 2.38
C TYR A 90 -12.09 -4.99 0.92
N ASP A 91 -13.06 -4.68 0.06
CA ASP A 91 -12.92 -4.86 -1.40
C ASP A 91 -13.17 -3.55 -2.17
N TYR A 92 -13.71 -2.58 -1.44
CA TYR A 92 -14.00 -1.27 -1.95
C TYR A 92 -12.83 -0.39 -1.52
N GLY A 93 -12.03 0.06 -2.50
CA GLY A 93 -11.01 1.07 -2.26
C GLY A 93 -11.59 2.17 -1.39
N ASN A 94 -10.87 2.54 -0.33
CA ASN A 94 -11.31 3.45 0.73
C ASN A 94 -12.36 4.42 0.20
N SER A 95 -13.61 4.23 0.67
CA SER A 95 -14.80 5.10 0.61
C SER A 95 -14.68 6.37 -0.26
N SER A 96 -15.74 6.72 -0.99
CA SER A 96 -16.03 8.06 -1.54
C SER A 96 -15.23 9.18 -0.82
N MET A 97 -14.62 10.13 -1.54
CA MET A 97 -13.87 11.26 -0.94
C MET A 97 -14.61 11.92 0.24
N SER A 98 -15.94 11.90 0.20
CA SER A 98 -16.84 12.32 1.28
C SER A 98 -16.59 11.61 2.62
N GLY A 99 -16.23 10.33 2.62
CA GLY A 99 -15.84 9.57 3.81
C GLY A 99 -14.54 10.06 4.46
N PHE A 100 -13.63 10.70 3.70
CA PHE A 100 -12.40 11.27 4.28
C PHE A 100 -12.72 12.43 5.23
N HIS A 101 -13.57 13.37 4.82
CA HIS A 101 -13.97 14.51 5.66
C HIS A 101 -14.82 14.10 6.86
N ILE A 102 -15.66 13.09 6.70
CA ILE A 102 -16.48 12.61 7.82
C ILE A 102 -15.61 11.90 8.86
N ARG A 103 -14.56 11.18 8.43
CA ARG A 103 -13.61 10.53 9.35
C ARG A 103 -12.81 11.54 10.19
N SER A 104 -12.49 12.73 9.68
CA SER A 104 -11.78 13.76 10.46
C SER A 104 -12.60 14.30 11.63
N MET A 105 -13.92 14.08 11.66
CA MET A 105 -14.80 14.43 12.77
C MET A 105 -14.77 13.39 13.92
N GLY A 106 -13.98 12.32 13.77
CA GLY A 106 -13.82 11.30 14.80
C GLY A 106 -15.06 10.41 15.02
N ILE A 107 -16.03 10.41 14.10
CA ILE A 107 -17.20 9.53 14.21
C ILE A 107 -16.82 8.06 13.99
N THR A 108 -17.61 7.15 14.56
CA THR A 108 -17.35 5.71 14.51
C THR A 108 -18.22 4.96 13.51
N GLY A 109 -19.47 5.38 13.32
CA GLY A 109 -20.40 4.80 12.35
C GLY A 109 -20.30 5.43 10.97
N ASN A 110 -20.68 4.68 9.95
CA ASN A 110 -20.63 5.12 8.55
C ASN A 110 -21.73 4.51 7.66
N ALA A 111 -22.62 3.66 8.19
CA ALA A 111 -23.68 3.02 7.43
C ALA A 111 -24.94 2.74 8.28
N TRP A 112 -26.05 2.46 7.60
CA TRP A 112 -27.31 2.03 8.21
C TRP A 112 -27.66 0.62 7.73
N MET A 113 -27.69 -0.36 8.63
CA MET A 113 -28.05 -1.73 8.30
C MET A 113 -29.57 -1.91 8.30
N LEU A 114 -30.16 -2.11 7.12
CA LEU A 114 -31.60 -2.33 6.94
C LEU A 114 -32.02 -3.77 7.22
N LYS A 115 -31.20 -4.72 6.76
CA LYS A 115 -31.45 -6.14 6.92
C LYS A 115 -30.12 -6.83 7.23
N GLU A 116 -30.10 -7.57 8.33
CA GLU A 116 -29.00 -8.44 8.68
C GLU A 116 -29.30 -9.86 8.20
N ASP A 117 -28.43 -10.40 7.36
CA ASP A 117 -28.41 -11.78 6.94
C ASP A 117 -26.96 -12.24 6.85
N LYS A 118 -26.45 -12.80 7.95
CA LYS A 118 -25.06 -13.28 8.04
C LYS A 118 -24.81 -14.52 7.18
N ALA A 119 -25.86 -15.27 6.81
CA ALA A 119 -25.75 -16.47 5.98
C ALA A 119 -25.82 -16.15 4.48
N GLY A 120 -26.41 -15.01 4.13
CA GLY A 120 -26.53 -14.49 2.78
C GLY A 120 -26.03 -13.07 2.66
N LYS A 121 -26.89 -12.20 2.12
CA LYS A 121 -26.57 -10.81 1.83
C LYS A 121 -27.27 -9.90 2.83
N SER A 122 -26.48 -9.18 3.61
CA SER A 122 -26.98 -8.10 4.44
C SER A 122 -27.16 -6.84 3.58
N LEU A 123 -28.16 -6.02 3.89
CA LEU A 123 -28.49 -4.82 3.13
C LEU A 123 -28.18 -3.58 3.95
N PHE A 124 -27.35 -2.69 3.40
CA PHE A 124 -26.92 -1.45 4.03
C PHE A 124 -27.32 -0.23 3.21
N ILE A 125 -27.52 0.89 3.88
CA ILE A 125 -27.45 2.23 3.29
C ILE A 125 -26.06 2.78 3.62
N VAL A 126 -25.24 2.94 2.59
CA VAL A 126 -23.92 3.57 2.67
C VAL A 126 -23.98 4.98 2.10
N ASP A 127 -23.04 5.84 2.49
CA ASP A 127 -23.01 7.25 2.08
C ASP A 127 -24.35 7.99 2.33
N ASN A 128 -25.14 7.53 3.31
CA ASN A 128 -26.50 8.02 3.62
C ASN A 128 -27.51 8.00 2.47
N CYS A 129 -27.25 7.36 1.34
CA CYS A 129 -28.17 7.43 0.20
C CYS A 129 -28.18 6.22 -0.73
N ARG A 130 -27.18 5.34 -0.62
CA ARG A 130 -26.98 4.21 -1.55
C ARG A 130 -27.24 2.89 -0.85
N LEU A 131 -28.10 2.07 -1.43
CA LEU A 131 -28.30 0.68 -1.04
C LEU A 131 -27.15 -0.19 -1.53
N MET A 132 -26.64 -1.05 -0.65
CA MET A 132 -25.56 -1.97 -0.94
C MET A 132 -25.81 -3.32 -0.27
N GLU A 133 -25.73 -4.38 -1.07
CA GLU A 133 -25.66 -5.74 -0.55
C GLU A 133 -24.22 -6.07 -0.16
N VAL A 134 -24.04 -6.52 1.07
CA VAL A 134 -22.73 -6.89 1.61
C VAL A 134 -22.83 -8.27 2.23
N TYR A 135 -21.93 -9.16 1.83
CA TYR A 135 -21.76 -10.44 2.50
C TYR A 135 -20.92 -10.25 3.75
N ASP A 136 -21.25 -11.00 4.81
CA ASP A 136 -20.28 -11.23 5.87
C ASP A 136 -19.01 -11.83 5.26
N HIS A 137 -17.85 -11.30 5.65
CA HIS A 137 -16.57 -11.70 5.07
C HIS A 137 -16.31 -13.21 5.15
N GLU A 138 -16.61 -13.84 6.28
CA GLU A 138 -16.41 -15.29 6.43
C GLU A 138 -17.39 -16.08 5.56
N THR A 139 -18.62 -15.58 5.41
CA THR A 139 -19.64 -16.19 4.57
C THR A 139 -19.25 -16.14 3.09
N LEU A 140 -18.81 -14.99 2.58
CA LEU A 140 -18.36 -14.90 1.17
C LEU A 140 -17.14 -15.79 0.91
N ALA A 141 -16.20 -15.83 1.85
CA ALA A 141 -15.04 -16.72 1.76
C ALA A 141 -15.46 -18.20 1.66
N LYS A 142 -16.47 -18.63 2.44
CA LYS A 142 -17.04 -19.99 2.37
C LYS A 142 -17.75 -20.26 1.04
N ILE A 143 -18.52 -19.31 0.51
CA ILE A 143 -19.20 -19.45 -0.78
C ILE A 143 -18.16 -19.62 -1.90
N LYS A 144 -17.17 -18.73 -1.96
CA LYS A 144 -16.08 -18.79 -2.95
C LYS A 144 -15.33 -20.12 -2.86
N ALA A 145 -14.99 -20.58 -1.65
CA ALA A 145 -14.35 -21.88 -1.45
C ALA A 145 -15.13 -23.05 -2.08
N ARG A 146 -16.46 -23.07 -1.94
CA ARG A 146 -17.34 -24.10 -2.55
C ARG A 146 -17.38 -24.00 -4.07
N GLU A 147 -17.54 -22.79 -4.63
CA GLU A 147 -17.57 -22.58 -6.08
C GLU A 147 -16.28 -23.05 -6.75
N ILE A 148 -15.13 -22.82 -6.10
CA ILE A 148 -13.84 -23.31 -6.56
C ILE A 148 -13.79 -24.83 -6.51
N GLU A 149 -14.23 -25.43 -5.40
CA GLU A 149 -14.31 -26.88 -5.27
C GLU A 149 -15.18 -27.51 -6.38
N GLU A 150 -16.28 -26.85 -6.74
CA GLU A 150 -17.14 -27.25 -7.86
C GLU A 150 -16.45 -27.08 -9.23
N LYS A 151 -15.77 -25.96 -9.48
CA LYS A 151 -15.01 -25.74 -10.72
C LYS A 151 -13.88 -26.75 -10.89
N VAL A 152 -13.19 -27.08 -9.80
CA VAL A 152 -12.20 -28.14 -9.71
C VAL A 152 -12.82 -29.51 -10.03
N LYS A 153 -13.98 -29.83 -9.44
CA LYS A 153 -14.72 -31.07 -9.75
C LYS A 153 -15.14 -31.14 -11.22
N GLN A 154 -15.43 -30.01 -11.85
CA GLN A 154 -15.75 -29.91 -13.27
C GLN A 154 -14.53 -29.95 -14.21
N GLY A 155 -13.30 -30.03 -13.66
CA GLY A 155 -12.06 -30.01 -14.46
C GLY A 155 -11.79 -28.67 -15.16
N LYS A 156 -12.50 -27.59 -14.78
CA LYS A 156 -12.38 -26.26 -15.39
C LYS A 156 -11.29 -25.40 -14.77
N GLU A 157 -10.73 -25.82 -13.63
CA GLU A 157 -9.75 -25.05 -12.89
C GLU A 157 -8.69 -26.00 -12.30
N GLN A 158 -7.41 -25.69 -12.51
CA GLN A 158 -6.33 -26.46 -11.89
C GLN A 158 -6.35 -26.22 -10.38
N LYS A 159 -6.24 -27.30 -9.60
CA LYS A 159 -6.43 -27.39 -8.14
C LYS A 159 -5.59 -26.44 -7.25
N LYS A 160 -4.69 -25.62 -7.80
CA LYS A 160 -3.60 -25.00 -7.02
C LYS A 160 -3.54 -23.47 -6.98
N LYS A 161 -4.33 -22.71 -7.75
CA LYS A 161 -4.37 -21.25 -7.54
C LYS A 161 -4.92 -20.95 -6.14
N ILE A 162 -4.03 -20.67 -5.18
CA ILE A 162 -4.40 -20.01 -3.94
C ILE A 162 -5.02 -18.70 -4.39
N ILE A 163 -6.33 -18.64 -4.24
CA ILE A 163 -7.12 -17.51 -4.68
C ILE A 163 -6.71 -16.35 -3.79
N ARG A 164 -5.81 -15.51 -4.30
CA ARG A 164 -5.82 -14.11 -3.91
C ARG A 164 -7.23 -13.68 -4.20
N PHE A 165 -8.00 -13.47 -3.15
CA PHE A 165 -9.25 -12.76 -3.26
C PHE A 165 -8.87 -11.35 -3.76
N SER A 166 -8.69 -11.19 -5.08
CA SER A 166 -8.88 -9.91 -5.73
C SER A 166 -10.38 -9.73 -5.65
N TYR A 167 -10.79 -9.14 -4.53
CA TYR A 167 -12.17 -9.23 -4.06
C TYR A 167 -13.15 -8.42 -4.93
N SER A 168 -12.66 -7.71 -5.95
CA SER A 168 -13.44 -6.90 -6.90
C SER A 168 -13.86 -7.65 -8.18
N ALA A 169 -13.33 -8.87 -8.42
CA ALA A 169 -13.41 -9.51 -9.73
C ALA A 169 -14.81 -10.04 -10.10
N ASP A 170 -15.64 -10.42 -9.13
CA ASP A 170 -16.97 -11.02 -9.36
C ASP A 170 -18.14 -10.14 -8.92
N GLY A 171 -17.86 -8.89 -8.56
CA GLY A 171 -18.88 -7.90 -8.15
C GLY A 171 -19.54 -8.16 -6.79
N ARG A 172 -19.10 -9.18 -6.02
CA ARG A 172 -19.63 -9.44 -4.67
C ARG A 172 -18.81 -8.67 -3.63
N THR A 173 -19.48 -7.80 -2.88
CA THR A 173 -18.86 -7.02 -1.81
C THR A 173 -18.85 -7.78 -0.49
N SER A 174 -17.71 -7.84 0.19
CA SER A 174 -17.61 -8.34 1.57
C SER A 174 -17.27 -7.25 2.59
N GLY A 175 -17.68 -7.47 3.83
CA GLY A 175 -17.33 -6.60 4.94
C GLY A 175 -17.58 -7.20 6.32
N LYS A 176 -17.23 -6.43 7.35
CA LYS A 176 -17.61 -6.64 8.75
C LYS A 176 -18.34 -5.42 9.26
N TRP A 177 -19.24 -5.63 10.22
CA TRP A 177 -19.97 -4.52 10.82
C TRP A 177 -20.23 -4.70 12.31
N GLU A 178 -20.29 -3.58 13.02
CA GLU A 178 -20.67 -3.51 14.44
C GLU A 178 -21.61 -2.33 14.69
N GLU A 179 -22.56 -2.48 15.63
CA GLU A 179 -23.45 -1.39 16.03
C GLU A 179 -22.67 -0.28 16.75
N VAL A 180 -23.02 0.97 16.48
CA VAL A 180 -22.40 2.15 17.09
C VAL A 180 -23.43 3.16 17.59
N ASP A 181 -23.02 4.04 18.49
CA ASP A 181 -23.90 5.03 19.11
C ASP A 181 -24.05 6.28 18.23
N LEU A 182 -25.21 6.39 17.58
CA LEU A 182 -25.57 7.52 16.73
C LEU A 182 -25.53 8.86 17.48
N LYS A 183 -26.01 8.93 18.73
CA LYS A 183 -26.03 10.20 19.49
C LYS A 183 -24.62 10.66 19.80
N LYS A 184 -23.72 9.72 20.14
CA LYS A 184 -22.31 10.02 20.37
C LYS A 184 -21.64 10.57 19.11
N ASP A 185 -21.91 9.99 17.95
CA ASP A 185 -21.35 10.47 16.68
C ASP A 185 -21.93 11.82 16.26
N LEU A 186 -23.23 12.07 16.47
CA LEU A 186 -23.83 13.39 16.28
C LEU A 186 -23.22 14.45 17.20
N ALA A 187 -22.93 14.11 18.45
CA ALA A 187 -22.26 15.00 19.38
C ALA A 187 -20.85 15.38 18.91
N LYS A 188 -20.08 14.43 18.37
CA LYS A 188 -18.75 14.69 17.79
C LYS A 188 -18.80 15.59 16.56
N ILE A 189 -19.78 15.38 15.68
CA ILE A 189 -20.00 16.27 14.52
C ILE A 189 -20.30 17.69 15.02
N MET A 190 -21.12 17.84 16.05
CA MET A 190 -21.43 19.15 16.64
C MET A 190 -20.23 19.78 17.33
N GLU A 191 -19.42 19.00 18.04
CA GLU A 191 -18.16 19.45 18.65
C GLU A 191 -17.22 20.01 17.57
N TYR A 192 -17.03 19.26 16.48
CA TYR A 192 -16.24 19.68 15.33
C TYR A 192 -16.71 21.04 14.79
N PHE A 193 -18.02 21.23 14.57
CA PHE A 193 -18.57 22.51 14.12
C PHE A 193 -18.51 23.66 15.12
N ASN A 194 -18.31 23.36 16.40
CA ASN A 194 -18.26 24.35 17.47
C ASN A 194 -16.83 24.76 17.84
N LYS A 195 -15.81 23.99 17.44
CA LYS A 195 -14.41 24.44 17.50
C LYS A 195 -14.28 25.76 16.71
N LYS A 196 -13.96 26.87 17.39
CA LYS A 196 -14.08 28.24 16.85
C LYS A 196 -13.08 28.52 15.72
N LYS A 197 -13.44 29.43 14.80
CA LYS A 197 -12.60 29.98 13.71
C LYS A 197 -11.46 30.91 14.20
N GLY A 198 -11.08 30.86 15.47
CA GLY A 198 -10.34 31.92 16.17
C GLY A 198 -8.81 31.84 16.12
N ASP A 199 -8.22 30.66 15.94
CA ASP A 199 -6.80 30.44 16.18
C ASP A 199 -6.02 30.32 14.87
N GLU A 200 -4.86 30.96 14.72
CA GLU A 200 -4.06 31.04 13.48
C GLU A 200 -3.70 29.69 12.80
N ALA A 201 -3.98 28.55 13.46
CA ALA A 201 -4.17 27.23 12.82
C ALA A 201 -5.25 27.22 11.69
N VAL A 202 -6.03 28.30 11.57
CA VAL A 202 -7.02 28.65 10.55
C VAL A 202 -6.56 28.40 9.11
N GLY A 203 -5.26 28.42 8.80
CA GLY A 203 -4.78 28.12 7.45
C GLY A 203 -5.21 26.73 6.92
N ARG A 204 -5.25 25.71 7.79
CA ARG A 204 -5.67 24.35 7.38
C ARG A 204 -7.15 24.09 7.64
N ASN A 205 -7.70 24.55 8.75
CA ASN A 205 -9.11 24.29 9.09
C ASN A 205 -10.09 25.05 8.18
N ASN A 206 -9.79 26.28 7.76
CA ASN A 206 -10.62 26.95 6.76
C ASN A 206 -10.59 26.23 5.41
N TYR A 207 -9.45 25.63 5.05
CA TYR A 207 -9.37 24.82 3.85
C TYR A 207 -10.30 23.61 3.95
N GLU A 208 -10.34 22.90 5.08
CA GLU A 208 -11.24 21.77 5.28
C GLU A 208 -12.73 22.17 5.26
N TYR A 209 -13.11 23.29 5.89
CA TYR A 209 -14.49 23.80 5.82
C TYR A 209 -14.89 24.27 4.41
N GLU A 210 -13.98 24.97 3.72
CA GLU A 210 -14.20 25.35 2.33
C GLU A 210 -14.28 24.13 1.43
N GLN A 211 -13.44 23.12 1.66
CA GLN A 211 -13.43 21.87 0.92
C GLN A 211 -14.72 21.08 1.16
N MET A 212 -15.17 20.91 2.41
CA MET A 212 -16.49 20.34 2.71
C MET A 212 -17.62 21.07 2.00
N SER A 213 -17.54 22.41 1.94
CA SER A 213 -18.52 23.25 1.24
C SER A 213 -18.39 23.16 -0.29
N ARG A 214 -17.26 22.75 -0.86
CA ARG A 214 -17.06 22.57 -2.30
C ARG A 214 -17.41 21.15 -2.76
N ASP A 215 -17.12 20.16 -1.93
CA ASP A 215 -17.10 18.73 -2.27
C ASP A 215 -18.36 17.98 -1.80
N GLY A 216 -19.44 18.70 -1.48
CA GLY A 216 -20.73 18.10 -1.10
C GLY A 216 -20.81 17.61 0.35
N GLY A 217 -19.81 17.91 1.19
CA GLY A 217 -19.76 17.52 2.60
C GLY A 217 -20.96 18.01 3.42
N TYR A 218 -21.45 19.23 3.18
CA TYR A 218 -22.68 19.70 3.86
C TYR A 218 -23.92 18.93 3.45
N GLY A 219 -24.00 18.49 2.19
CA GLY A 219 -25.08 17.63 1.72
C GLY A 219 -25.12 16.29 2.46
N MET A 220 -23.96 15.65 2.62
CA MET A 220 -23.82 14.40 3.37
C MET A 220 -24.26 14.52 4.83
N LEU A 221 -23.83 15.59 5.50
CA LEU A 221 -24.20 15.85 6.89
C LEU A 221 -25.68 16.22 7.03
N LEU A 222 -26.26 16.90 6.05
CA LEU A 222 -27.70 17.15 6.01
C LEU A 222 -28.48 15.82 5.91
N LEU A 223 -28.07 14.89 5.03
CA LEU A 223 -28.70 13.57 4.95
C LEU A 223 -28.52 12.76 6.25
N THR A 224 -27.36 12.92 6.92
CA THR A 224 -27.14 12.34 8.26
C THR A 224 -28.15 12.88 9.27
N ALA A 225 -28.41 14.19 9.29
CA ALA A 225 -29.43 14.80 10.14
C ALA A 225 -30.85 14.29 9.80
N VAL A 226 -31.18 14.14 8.50
CA VAL A 226 -32.47 13.59 8.05
C VAL A 226 -32.69 12.17 8.58
N HIS A 227 -31.67 11.31 8.52
CA HIS A 227 -31.72 9.96 9.06
C HIS A 227 -31.79 9.94 10.59
N ALA A 228 -30.98 10.77 11.26
CA ALA A 228 -31.02 10.90 12.71
C ALA A 228 -32.39 11.33 13.25
N TYR A 229 -33.06 12.27 12.55
CA TYR A 229 -34.41 12.69 12.90
C TYR A 229 -35.41 11.53 12.79
N ARG A 230 -35.34 10.75 11.70
CA ARG A 230 -36.17 9.56 11.46
C ARG A 230 -35.96 8.47 12.52
N GLN A 231 -34.74 8.39 13.05
CA GLN A 231 -34.31 7.48 14.13
C GLN A 231 -34.62 8.01 15.55
N GLY A 232 -35.37 9.11 15.66
CA GLY A 232 -35.82 9.64 16.95
C GLY A 232 -34.83 10.59 17.64
N CYS A 233 -33.65 10.87 17.05
CA CYS A 233 -32.70 11.87 17.54
C CYS A 233 -33.08 13.27 17.03
N LYS A 234 -34.32 13.70 17.33
CA LYS A 234 -34.93 14.90 16.72
C LYS A 234 -34.20 16.19 17.08
N ASP A 235 -33.79 16.33 18.33
CA ASP A 235 -33.14 17.56 18.82
C ASP A 235 -31.74 17.69 18.23
N GLU A 236 -30.95 16.61 18.27
CA GLU A 236 -29.58 16.58 17.72
C GLU A 236 -29.60 16.80 16.20
N ALA A 237 -30.55 16.19 15.48
CA ALA A 237 -30.72 16.39 14.05
C ALA A 237 -31.09 17.83 13.68
N ASN A 238 -32.02 18.44 14.41
CA ASN A 238 -32.43 19.82 14.20
C ASN A 238 -31.28 20.81 14.52
N GLN A 239 -30.48 20.53 15.54
CA GLN A 239 -29.29 21.33 15.88
C GLN A 239 -28.23 21.24 14.78
N LEU A 240 -27.94 20.03 14.29
CA LEU A 240 -26.98 19.82 13.21
C LEU A 240 -27.42 20.55 11.92
N ALA A 241 -28.69 20.40 11.51
CA ALA A 241 -29.21 21.10 10.35
C ALA A 241 -29.17 22.63 10.51
N GLY A 242 -29.56 23.14 11.69
CA GLY A 242 -29.44 24.56 12.02
C GLY A 242 -28.01 25.06 11.85
N LYS A 243 -27.03 24.34 12.42
CA LYS A 243 -25.61 24.70 12.33
C LYS A 243 -25.08 24.66 10.90
N LEU A 244 -25.49 23.68 10.09
CA LEU A 244 -25.13 23.61 8.67
C LEU A 244 -25.67 24.84 7.91
N PHE A 245 -26.92 25.24 8.15
CA PHE A 245 -27.50 26.42 7.52
C PHE A 245 -26.89 27.74 8.00
N GLU A 246 -26.48 27.83 9.26
CA GLU A 246 -25.76 29.00 9.79
C GLU A 246 -24.35 29.11 9.19
N ASN A 247 -23.64 27.99 9.06
CA ASN A 247 -22.28 27.95 8.53
C ASN A 247 -22.22 28.13 7.01
N ALA A 248 -23.24 27.66 6.29
CA ALA A 248 -23.39 27.91 4.88
C ALA A 248 -23.93 29.34 4.68
N LYS A 249 -23.11 30.24 4.14
CA LYS A 249 -23.52 31.62 3.77
C LYS A 249 -24.85 31.66 2.99
N GLU A 250 -25.16 30.59 2.25
CA GLU A 250 -26.41 30.37 1.54
C GLU A 250 -27.03 29.01 1.94
N PRO A 251 -28.10 28.97 2.74
CA PRO A 251 -28.76 27.73 3.16
C PRO A 251 -29.22 26.83 2.00
N GLN A 252 -29.61 27.43 0.87
CA GLN A 252 -30.00 26.72 -0.35
C GLN A 252 -28.87 25.82 -0.87
N LYS A 253 -27.61 26.20 -0.67
CA LYS A 253 -26.45 25.41 -1.07
C LYS A 253 -26.40 24.06 -0.34
N VAL A 254 -26.73 24.04 0.96
CA VAL A 254 -26.78 22.81 1.77
C VAL A 254 -27.85 21.85 1.22
N ILE A 255 -29.03 22.39 0.88
CA ILE A 255 -30.15 21.62 0.31
C ILE A 255 -29.76 21.05 -1.06
N THR A 256 -29.22 21.89 -1.95
CA THR A 256 -28.76 21.48 -3.29
C THR A 256 -27.67 20.41 -3.21
N GLN A 257 -26.74 20.51 -2.25
CA GLN A 257 -25.75 19.47 -2.02
C GLN A 257 -26.39 18.17 -1.53
N GLY A 258 -27.34 18.23 -0.60
CA GLY A 258 -28.08 17.05 -0.14
C GLY A 258 -28.81 16.36 -1.29
N MET A 259 -29.44 17.13 -2.18
CA MET A 259 -30.07 16.60 -3.40
C MET A 259 -29.06 15.97 -4.36
N THR A 260 -27.91 16.61 -4.57
CA THR A 260 -26.83 16.08 -5.42
C THR A 260 -26.30 14.76 -4.88
N VAL A 261 -26.00 14.69 -3.57
CA VAL A 261 -25.55 13.45 -2.91
C VAL A 261 -26.58 12.34 -3.08
N LEU A 262 -27.86 12.62 -2.81
CA LEU A 262 -28.93 11.64 -2.98
C LEU A 262 -29.02 11.14 -4.44
N ALA A 263 -29.03 12.06 -5.41
CA ALA A 263 -29.10 11.70 -6.82
C ALA A 263 -27.88 10.88 -7.28
N GLU A 264 -26.67 11.22 -6.82
CA GLU A 264 -25.44 10.44 -7.09
C GLU A 264 -25.49 9.04 -6.46
N GLY A 265 -26.02 8.92 -5.24
CA GLY A 265 -26.27 7.63 -4.59
C GLY A 265 -27.15 6.73 -5.46
N ARG A 266 -28.30 7.26 -5.90
CA ARG A 266 -29.24 6.54 -6.79
C ARG A 266 -28.63 6.24 -8.16
N TYR A 267 -27.90 7.17 -8.75
CA TYR A 267 -27.17 6.97 -10.00
C TYR A 267 -26.16 5.80 -9.90
N ASN A 268 -25.40 5.73 -8.80
CA ASN A 268 -24.44 4.66 -8.57
C ASN A 268 -25.09 3.28 -8.43
N GLU A 269 -26.30 3.20 -7.85
CA GLU A 269 -27.09 1.96 -7.82
C GLU A 269 -27.53 1.52 -9.22
N VAL A 270 -28.01 2.46 -10.04
CA VAL A 270 -28.40 2.22 -11.45
C VAL A 270 -27.20 1.71 -12.25
N MET A 271 -26.04 2.37 -12.14
CA MET A 271 -24.80 1.90 -12.79
C MET A 271 -24.38 0.52 -12.28
N GLY A 272 -24.46 0.26 -10.97
CA GLY A 272 -24.14 -1.03 -10.37
C GLY A 272 -24.95 -2.17 -10.97
N ARG A 273 -26.27 -1.98 -11.10
CA ARG A 273 -27.16 -2.96 -11.75
C ARG A 273 -26.85 -3.13 -13.23
N PHE A 274 -26.63 -2.03 -13.96
CA PHE A 274 -26.26 -2.11 -15.38
C PHE A 274 -24.98 -2.94 -15.61
N PHE A 275 -23.93 -2.73 -14.82
CA PHE A 275 -22.70 -3.51 -15.02
C PHE A 275 -22.86 -4.99 -14.65
N ALA A 276 -23.80 -5.33 -13.76
CA ALA A 276 -24.14 -6.70 -13.43
C ALA A 276 -25.01 -7.37 -14.53
N GLU A 277 -25.99 -6.65 -15.07
CA GLU A 277 -27.05 -7.22 -15.92
C GLU A 277 -26.85 -6.97 -17.43
N GLY A 278 -26.20 -5.86 -17.81
CA GLY A 278 -25.97 -5.45 -19.20
C GLY A 278 -27.21 -4.94 -19.94
N ASP A 279 -28.32 -4.65 -19.25
CA ASP A 279 -29.58 -4.20 -19.88
C ASP A 279 -29.58 -2.70 -20.19
N TRP A 280 -29.32 -2.37 -21.45
CA TRP A 280 -29.33 -0.99 -21.97
C TRP A 280 -30.70 -0.32 -21.91
N ASN A 281 -31.79 -1.07 -22.11
CA ASN A 281 -33.15 -0.51 -22.08
C ASN A 281 -33.56 -0.16 -20.64
N ALA A 282 -33.27 -1.05 -19.70
CA ALA A 282 -33.46 -0.78 -18.28
C ALA A 282 -32.64 0.44 -17.85
N LEU A 283 -31.36 0.50 -18.25
CA LEU A 283 -30.50 1.64 -17.95
C LEU A 283 -31.11 2.96 -18.46
N GLY A 284 -31.51 3.03 -19.72
CA GLY A 284 -32.09 4.25 -20.30
C GLY A 284 -33.35 4.72 -19.55
N LYS A 285 -34.25 3.79 -19.21
CA LYS A 285 -35.47 4.08 -18.44
C LYS A 285 -35.16 4.60 -17.04
N GLU A 286 -34.17 4.01 -16.38
CA GLU A 286 -33.79 4.42 -15.02
C GLU A 286 -33.09 5.79 -15.00
N LEU A 287 -32.24 6.08 -15.99
CA LEU A 287 -31.65 7.42 -16.14
C LEU A 287 -32.71 8.49 -16.37
N ASP A 288 -33.72 8.23 -17.22
CA ASP A 288 -34.85 9.14 -17.42
C ASP A 288 -35.66 9.34 -16.13
N GLY A 289 -35.87 8.27 -15.36
CA GLY A 289 -36.53 8.34 -14.05
C GLY A 289 -35.76 9.22 -13.05
N LEU A 290 -34.44 9.11 -13.01
CA LEU A 290 -33.58 9.97 -12.19
C LEU A 290 -33.67 11.43 -12.64
N LEU A 291 -33.57 11.69 -13.94
CA LEU A 291 -33.66 13.06 -14.48
C LEU A 291 -35.03 13.71 -14.27
N SER A 292 -36.10 12.92 -14.27
CA SER A 292 -37.45 13.39 -13.95
C SER A 292 -37.58 13.74 -12.46
N THR A 293 -37.03 12.91 -11.58
CA THR A 293 -37.08 13.09 -10.12
C THR A 293 -36.18 14.26 -9.67
N PHE A 294 -34.98 14.35 -10.23
CA PHE A 294 -33.95 15.34 -9.90
C PHE A 294 -33.75 16.34 -11.02
N SER A 295 -34.87 16.91 -11.50
CA SER A 295 -34.88 17.89 -12.61
C SER A 295 -34.16 19.21 -12.28
N SER A 296 -33.99 19.52 -10.99
CA SER A 296 -33.24 20.66 -10.47
C SER A 296 -32.41 20.26 -9.25
N GLY A 297 -31.38 21.04 -8.93
CA GLY A 297 -30.55 20.84 -7.73
C GLY A 297 -29.54 19.68 -7.80
N TRP A 298 -29.57 18.86 -8.85
CA TRP A 298 -28.55 17.85 -9.12
C TRP A 298 -27.46 18.40 -10.04
N ARG A 299 -26.26 18.56 -9.49
CA ARG A 299 -25.08 19.10 -10.20
C ARG A 299 -24.76 18.37 -11.51
N ASN A 300 -24.95 17.05 -11.56
CA ASN A 300 -24.53 16.22 -12.69
C ASN A 300 -25.67 15.89 -13.66
N ALA A 301 -26.87 16.48 -13.47
CA ALA A 301 -28.03 16.18 -14.31
C ALA A 301 -27.80 16.44 -15.80
N GLY A 302 -26.98 17.45 -16.15
CA GLY A 302 -26.61 17.72 -17.54
C GLY A 302 -25.81 16.57 -18.17
N ALA A 303 -24.74 16.13 -17.51
CA ALA A 303 -23.93 14.98 -17.94
C ALA A 303 -24.75 13.67 -18.01
N VAL A 304 -25.64 13.44 -17.04
CA VAL A 304 -26.52 12.26 -17.05
C VAL A 304 -27.52 12.31 -18.20
N ARG A 305 -27.99 13.49 -18.59
CA ARG A 305 -28.84 13.66 -19.77
C ARG A 305 -28.11 13.29 -21.07
N MET A 306 -26.84 13.66 -21.19
CA MET A 306 -26.00 13.22 -22.31
C MET A 306 -25.87 11.69 -22.33
N LEU A 307 -25.56 11.08 -21.18
CA LEU A 307 -25.48 9.62 -21.07
C LEU A 307 -26.82 8.94 -21.45
N SER A 308 -27.96 9.46 -20.98
CA SER A 308 -29.28 8.92 -21.35
C SER A 308 -29.50 8.94 -22.86
N GLY A 309 -29.07 10.01 -23.55
CA GLY A 309 -29.08 10.08 -25.02
C GLY A 309 -28.29 8.94 -25.67
N HIS A 310 -27.01 8.80 -25.30
CA HIS A 310 -26.15 7.75 -25.85
C HIS A 310 -26.61 6.33 -25.51
N VAL A 311 -27.18 6.12 -24.32
CA VAL A 311 -27.74 4.83 -23.92
C VAL A 311 -28.93 4.46 -24.79
N LYS A 312 -29.80 5.42 -25.16
CA LYS A 312 -30.94 5.17 -26.06
C LYS A 312 -30.48 4.86 -27.48
N GLU A 313 -29.50 5.60 -27.99
CA GLU A 313 -28.87 5.31 -29.29
C GLU A 313 -28.28 3.90 -29.29
N ARG A 314 -27.52 3.55 -28.23
CA ARG A 314 -26.95 2.21 -28.06
C ARG A 314 -28.01 1.11 -27.95
N ALA A 315 -29.10 1.36 -27.22
CA ALA A 315 -30.18 0.38 -27.04
C ALA A 315 -30.96 0.13 -28.35
N ALA A 316 -31.05 1.14 -29.23
CA ALA A 316 -31.68 1.01 -30.54
C ALA A 316 -30.79 0.29 -31.58
N ALA A 317 -29.46 0.34 -31.41
CA ALA A 317 -28.51 -0.32 -32.29
C ALA A 317 -28.36 -1.81 -31.97
N THR A 318 -28.65 -2.68 -32.94
CA THR A 318 -28.44 -4.14 -32.82
C THR A 318 -26.98 -4.53 -32.99
N GLU A 319 -26.23 -3.80 -33.82
CA GLU A 319 -24.83 -4.05 -34.13
C GLU A 319 -23.99 -2.78 -33.92
N PRO A 320 -22.70 -2.90 -33.56
CA PRO A 320 -21.81 -1.76 -33.53
C PRO A 320 -21.64 -1.16 -34.95
N PRO A 321 -21.57 0.18 -35.09
CA PRO A 321 -21.34 0.78 -36.39
C PRO A 321 -20.01 0.31 -36.98
N GLU A 322 -20.01 0.09 -38.30
CA GLU A 322 -18.79 -0.26 -39.04
C GLU A 322 -17.86 0.96 -39.12
N LEU A 323 -16.56 0.73 -38.92
CA LEU A 323 -15.56 1.78 -39.09
C LEU A 323 -15.25 1.97 -40.58
N ALA A 324 -15.64 3.13 -41.11
CA ALA A 324 -15.51 3.46 -42.54
C ALA A 324 -14.09 3.88 -42.98
N ASP A 325 -13.07 3.77 -42.11
CA ASP A 325 -11.70 4.16 -42.46
C ASP A 325 -11.05 3.11 -43.40
N PRO A 326 -10.64 3.49 -44.63
CA PRO A 326 -10.08 2.57 -45.61
C PRO A 326 -8.69 2.04 -45.22
N ARG A 327 -8.03 2.61 -44.21
CA ARG A 327 -6.72 2.18 -43.72
C ARG A 327 -6.81 0.96 -42.79
N LEU A 328 -8.02 0.58 -42.35
CA LEU A 328 -8.22 -0.52 -41.41
C LEU A 328 -8.12 -1.88 -42.07
N THR A 329 -7.33 -2.76 -41.47
CA THR A 329 -7.20 -4.17 -41.85
C THR A 329 -8.39 -5.00 -41.36
N ASP A 330 -8.55 -6.24 -41.85
CA ASP A 330 -9.58 -7.16 -41.37
C ASP A 330 -9.44 -7.45 -39.86
N GLU A 331 -8.21 -7.54 -39.37
CA GLU A 331 -7.93 -7.71 -37.94
C GLU A 331 -8.33 -6.46 -37.14
N ASP A 332 -8.18 -5.24 -37.70
CA ASP A 332 -8.66 -4.01 -37.06
C ASP A 332 -10.19 -3.99 -36.94
N ARG A 333 -10.89 -4.36 -38.01
CA ARG A 333 -12.36 -4.47 -38.01
C ARG A 333 -12.82 -5.51 -37.00
N LYS A 334 -12.13 -6.66 -36.93
CA LYS A 334 -12.40 -7.71 -35.95
C LYS A 334 -12.20 -7.21 -34.51
N LEU A 335 -11.07 -6.57 -34.21
CA LEU A 335 -10.79 -6.00 -32.89
C LEU A 335 -11.82 -4.93 -32.51
N ALA A 336 -12.25 -4.08 -33.46
CA ALA A 336 -13.28 -3.08 -33.21
C ALA A 336 -14.63 -3.69 -32.78
N VAL A 337 -14.99 -4.85 -33.34
CA VAL A 337 -16.18 -5.62 -32.96
C VAL A 337 -15.99 -6.29 -31.61
N GLU A 338 -14.83 -6.89 -31.35
CA GLU A 338 -14.51 -7.50 -30.06
C GLU A 338 -14.55 -6.47 -28.92
N ILE A 339 -14.00 -5.26 -29.12
CA ILE A 339 -14.09 -4.16 -28.16
C ILE A 339 -15.55 -3.81 -27.86
N ALA A 340 -16.41 -3.72 -28.89
CA ALA A 340 -17.82 -3.41 -28.74
C ALA A 340 -18.59 -4.44 -27.88
N GLY A 341 -18.21 -5.72 -28.01
CA GLY A 341 -18.80 -6.84 -27.26
C GLY A 341 -18.13 -7.13 -25.92
N SER A 342 -16.99 -6.49 -25.63
CA SER A 342 -16.21 -6.81 -24.44
C SER A 342 -16.92 -6.40 -23.14
N GLU A 343 -16.84 -7.29 -22.16
CA GLU A 343 -17.17 -6.97 -20.78
C GLU A 343 -15.97 -6.30 -20.10
N THR A 344 -16.24 -5.66 -18.97
CA THR A 344 -15.20 -5.13 -18.11
C THR A 344 -14.16 -6.22 -17.79
N PRO A 345 -12.86 -6.02 -18.09
CA PRO A 345 -11.83 -6.97 -17.71
C PRO A 345 -11.86 -7.26 -16.21
N THR A 346 -11.72 -8.54 -15.83
CA THR A 346 -11.68 -8.98 -14.43
C THR A 346 -10.35 -8.70 -13.76
N SER A 347 -9.26 -8.49 -14.52
CA SER A 347 -7.97 -8.11 -13.96
C SER A 347 -7.91 -6.62 -13.63
N ASP A 348 -7.47 -6.31 -12.40
CA ASP A 348 -7.31 -4.97 -11.87
C ASP A 348 -6.53 -4.05 -12.83
N VAL A 349 -7.19 -2.92 -13.14
CA VAL A 349 -6.69 -1.66 -13.73
C VAL A 349 -5.81 -1.80 -14.97
N PHE A 350 -6.12 -1.06 -16.03
CA PHE A 350 -5.17 -0.80 -17.10
C PHE A 350 -3.89 -0.17 -16.50
N SER A 351 -2.91 -1.01 -16.13
CA SER A 351 -1.59 -0.61 -15.64
C SER A 351 -0.76 0.03 -16.74
N TYR A 352 -1.26 0.05 -17.98
CA TYR A 352 -0.72 0.78 -19.13
C TYR A 352 -0.73 2.29 -18.96
N ARG A 353 -1.39 2.82 -17.91
CA ARG A 353 -0.75 3.80 -17.05
C ARG A 353 -0.10 5.00 -17.75
N ARG A 354 1.15 4.74 -18.14
CA ARG A 354 2.11 5.72 -18.65
C ARG A 354 3.10 5.12 -19.64
N GLY A 355 2.87 3.89 -20.10
CA GLY A 355 3.83 3.23 -20.98
C GLY A 355 3.66 3.66 -22.43
N LEU A 356 4.74 4.09 -23.07
CA LEU A 356 4.92 4.29 -24.51
C LEU A 356 4.91 2.95 -25.25
N TRP A 357 3.79 2.24 -25.16
CA TRP A 357 3.58 0.88 -25.64
C TRP A 357 3.92 0.70 -27.12
N VAL A 358 3.81 1.76 -27.94
CA VAL A 358 4.21 1.74 -29.36
C VAL A 358 5.69 1.43 -29.59
N MET A 359 6.56 1.68 -28.60
CA MET A 359 7.99 1.33 -28.67
C MET A 359 8.24 -0.16 -28.39
N HIS A 360 7.30 -0.85 -27.74
CA HIS A 360 7.44 -2.23 -27.27
C HIS A 360 6.73 -3.26 -28.17
N ALA A 361 6.48 -2.91 -29.44
CA ALA A 361 5.82 -3.79 -30.41
C ALA A 361 6.49 -5.17 -30.47
N GLY A 362 5.66 -6.22 -30.54
CA GLY A 362 6.08 -7.62 -30.56
C GLY A 362 6.39 -8.23 -29.19
N LYS A 363 6.24 -7.47 -28.10
CA LYS A 363 6.43 -7.95 -26.73
C LYS A 363 5.12 -7.85 -25.96
N THR A 364 4.63 -8.97 -25.45
CA THR A 364 3.48 -8.98 -24.54
C THR A 364 4.01 -8.77 -23.13
N SER A 365 3.79 -7.57 -22.57
CA SER A 365 4.32 -7.16 -21.26
C SER A 365 3.88 -8.01 -20.08
N ARG A 366 2.93 -8.94 -20.30
CA ARG A 366 2.47 -9.92 -19.34
C ARG A 366 2.74 -11.30 -19.91
N GLY A 367 3.42 -12.13 -19.12
CA GLY A 367 3.54 -13.56 -19.35
C GLY A 367 2.21 -14.12 -19.83
N LYS A 368 2.22 -14.92 -20.91
CA LYS A 368 1.03 -15.40 -21.63
C LYS A 368 0.09 -16.14 -20.66
N SER A 369 -0.76 -15.41 -19.94
CA SER A 369 -1.94 -15.98 -19.33
C SER A 369 -2.73 -16.57 -20.48
N GLY A 370 -3.24 -17.81 -20.35
CA GLY A 370 -3.73 -18.62 -21.48
C GLY A 370 -4.79 -18.00 -22.39
N ASN A 371 -5.29 -16.80 -22.11
CA ASN A 371 -6.01 -15.94 -23.04
C ASN A 371 -5.33 -14.56 -23.11
N GLU A 372 -4.77 -14.20 -24.27
CA GLU A 372 -4.27 -12.86 -24.55
C GLU A 372 -5.44 -11.85 -24.52
N SER A 373 -5.30 -10.75 -23.77
CA SER A 373 -6.38 -9.76 -23.71
C SER A 373 -6.49 -8.96 -25.02
N ILE A 374 -7.65 -8.34 -25.27
CA ILE A 374 -7.84 -7.44 -26.43
C ILE A 374 -6.78 -6.31 -26.41
N THR A 375 -6.49 -5.78 -25.22
CA THR A 375 -5.47 -4.74 -25.04
C THR A 375 -4.06 -5.26 -25.32
N ASP A 376 -3.72 -6.48 -24.92
CA ASP A 376 -2.42 -7.09 -25.25
C ASP A 376 -2.25 -7.25 -26.76
N ARG A 377 -3.29 -7.72 -27.47
CA ARG A 377 -3.28 -7.83 -28.93
C ARG A 377 -3.12 -6.49 -29.65
N ILE A 378 -3.70 -5.42 -29.10
CA ILE A 378 -3.58 -4.07 -29.65
C ILE A 378 -2.18 -3.51 -29.37
N THR A 379 -1.70 -3.63 -28.14
CA THR A 379 -0.41 -3.04 -27.75
C THR A 379 0.77 -3.80 -28.36
N SER A 380 0.68 -5.12 -28.50
CA SER A 380 1.72 -5.94 -29.15
C SER A 380 1.90 -5.62 -30.64
N ARG A 381 0.88 -5.06 -31.31
CA ARG A 381 0.98 -4.59 -32.70
C ARG A 381 1.68 -3.24 -32.86
N GLY A 382 1.86 -2.49 -31.76
CA GLY A 382 2.54 -1.19 -31.75
C GLY A 382 1.93 -0.17 -32.71
N MET A 383 2.76 0.52 -33.48
CA MET A 383 2.34 1.58 -34.43
C MET A 383 1.21 1.14 -35.39
N LYS A 384 1.15 -0.16 -35.74
CA LYS A 384 0.11 -0.70 -36.64
C LYS A 384 -1.31 -0.64 -36.06
N SER A 385 -1.46 -0.41 -34.75
CA SER A 385 -2.76 -0.28 -34.11
C SER A 385 -3.23 1.16 -33.98
N VAL A 386 -2.39 2.17 -34.25
CA VAL A 386 -2.78 3.58 -34.15
C VAL A 386 -3.92 3.94 -35.11
N PRO A 387 -3.96 3.49 -36.39
CA PRO A 387 -5.11 3.75 -37.28
C PRO A 387 -6.45 3.24 -36.74
N LEU A 388 -6.47 2.04 -36.14
CA LEU A 388 -7.66 1.50 -35.47
C LEU A 388 -8.11 2.42 -34.33
N LEU A 389 -7.18 2.81 -33.45
CA LEU A 389 -7.52 3.66 -32.31
C LEU A 389 -8.01 5.05 -32.75
N LEU A 390 -7.40 5.64 -33.79
CA LEU A 390 -7.88 6.90 -34.37
C LEU A 390 -9.28 6.78 -34.96
N ALA A 391 -9.58 5.68 -35.66
CA ALA A 391 -10.92 5.43 -36.17
C ALA A 391 -11.95 5.27 -35.03
N LEU A 392 -11.57 4.59 -33.95
CA LEU A 392 -12.42 4.39 -32.76
C LEU A 392 -12.67 5.68 -31.97
N LEU A 393 -11.81 6.70 -32.04
CA LEU A 393 -12.04 7.99 -31.36
C LEU A 393 -13.29 8.73 -31.86
N LYS A 394 -13.75 8.42 -33.07
CA LYS A 394 -14.97 8.99 -33.68
C LYS A 394 -16.22 8.17 -33.36
N ASP A 395 -16.09 7.17 -32.50
CA ASP A 395 -17.09 6.14 -32.27
C ASP A 395 -17.60 6.15 -30.83
N ASP A 396 -18.73 6.81 -30.64
CA ASP A 396 -19.39 6.93 -29.33
C ASP A 396 -20.20 5.70 -28.93
N TYR A 397 -20.06 4.57 -29.64
CA TYR A 397 -20.75 3.34 -29.30
C TYR A 397 -20.36 2.85 -27.89
N LEU A 398 -21.35 2.83 -26.98
CA LEU A 398 -21.15 2.41 -25.60
C LEU A 398 -20.95 0.89 -25.48
N THR A 399 -19.96 0.53 -24.66
CA THR A 399 -19.58 -0.86 -24.31
C THR A 399 -19.99 -1.18 -22.87
N ARG A 400 -19.90 -2.44 -22.45
CA ARG A 400 -20.15 -2.84 -21.05
C ARG A 400 -18.94 -2.62 -20.13
N MET A 401 -17.88 -2.01 -20.62
CA MET A 401 -16.72 -1.67 -19.81
C MET A 401 -17.02 -0.50 -18.88
N ASP A 402 -16.65 -0.60 -17.61
CA ASP A 402 -16.72 0.53 -16.68
C ASP A 402 -15.58 1.52 -16.97
N LEU A 403 -15.92 2.76 -17.35
CA LEU A 403 -14.95 3.81 -17.66
C LEU A 403 -13.92 4.00 -16.54
N SER A 404 -14.34 3.86 -15.29
CA SER A 404 -13.46 4.00 -14.13
C SER A 404 -12.39 2.92 -14.06
N ARG A 405 -12.58 1.75 -14.68
CA ARG A 405 -11.55 0.70 -14.75
C ARG A 405 -10.54 0.92 -15.88
N ILE A 406 -10.95 1.61 -16.94
CA ILE A 406 -10.07 2.00 -18.05
C ILE A 406 -9.23 3.21 -17.66
N ARG A 407 -9.88 4.34 -17.35
CA ARG A 407 -9.22 5.62 -17.05
C ARG A 407 -8.81 5.78 -15.59
N GLY A 408 -9.33 4.96 -14.68
CA GLY A 408 -9.15 5.09 -13.23
C GLY A 408 -9.80 6.32 -12.66
N HIS A 409 -9.59 6.51 -11.36
CA HIS A 409 -10.06 7.69 -10.66
C HIS A 409 -9.16 8.88 -11.02
N SER A 410 -9.58 9.67 -12.00
CA SER A 410 -8.99 10.98 -12.28
C SER A 410 -9.88 12.04 -11.66
N TYR A 411 -9.28 12.89 -10.82
CA TYR A 411 -9.92 14.09 -10.29
C TYR A 411 -9.48 15.27 -11.14
N ILE A 412 -10.30 15.72 -12.09
CA ILE A 412 -10.02 16.98 -12.77
C ILE A 412 -10.69 18.09 -11.96
N SER A 413 -9.90 19.05 -11.52
CA SER A 413 -10.43 20.26 -10.90
C SER A 413 -11.32 20.99 -11.90
N HIS A 414 -12.61 21.09 -11.60
CA HIS A 414 -13.54 21.88 -12.40
C HIS A 414 -13.08 23.34 -12.47
N ARG A 415 -13.08 23.89 -13.67
CA ARG A 415 -12.88 25.31 -13.89
C ARG A 415 -14.07 26.10 -13.38
N SER A 416 -13.84 27.12 -12.57
CA SER A 416 -14.91 27.97 -12.03
C SER A 416 -15.58 28.83 -13.10
N ASP A 417 -14.91 29.04 -14.24
CA ASP A 417 -15.32 29.87 -15.37
C ASP A 417 -15.86 29.07 -16.58
N ALA A 418 -15.92 27.74 -16.49
CA ALA A 418 -16.47 26.90 -17.55
C ALA A 418 -17.97 27.20 -17.80
N SER A 419 -18.39 27.18 -19.07
CA SER A 419 -19.81 27.24 -19.40
C SER A 419 -20.55 26.04 -18.81
N ALA A 420 -21.88 26.12 -18.71
CA ALA A 420 -22.68 24.99 -18.22
C ALA A 420 -22.50 23.74 -19.10
N GLU A 421 -22.32 23.93 -20.40
CA GLU A 421 -22.08 22.85 -21.37
C GLU A 421 -20.69 22.22 -21.16
N ASP A 422 -19.64 23.04 -21.10
CA ASP A 422 -18.26 22.56 -20.85
C ASP A 422 -18.18 21.80 -19.53
N ARG A 423 -18.80 22.34 -18.48
CA ARG A 423 -18.87 21.68 -17.17
C ARG A 423 -19.60 20.33 -17.25
N ASN A 424 -20.70 20.24 -18.01
CA ASN A 424 -21.40 18.96 -18.19
C ASN A 424 -20.54 17.97 -18.97
N ASN A 425 -19.81 18.40 -19.98
CA ASN A 425 -18.86 17.58 -20.73
C ASN A 425 -17.74 17.08 -19.82
N GLU A 426 -17.12 17.96 -19.03
CA GLU A 426 -16.10 17.60 -18.04
C GLU A 426 -16.61 16.53 -17.06
N ILE A 427 -17.83 16.71 -16.52
CA ILE A 427 -18.46 15.74 -15.61
C ILE A 427 -18.73 14.43 -16.34
N TYR A 428 -19.27 14.46 -17.56
CA TYR A 428 -19.54 13.28 -18.37
C TYR A 428 -18.26 12.46 -18.62
N GLN A 429 -17.13 13.12 -18.84
CA GLN A 429 -15.83 12.47 -19.07
C GLN A 429 -15.21 11.83 -17.82
N GLN A 430 -15.69 12.18 -16.63
CA GLN A 430 -15.16 11.73 -15.33
C GLN A 430 -16.11 10.82 -14.56
N MET A 431 -17.43 10.96 -14.77
CA MET A 431 -18.41 10.20 -14.03
C MET A 431 -18.29 8.72 -14.37
N ARG A 432 -18.57 7.86 -13.38
CA ARG A 432 -18.65 6.41 -13.59
C ARG A 432 -19.78 6.13 -14.60
N ARG A 433 -19.46 5.59 -15.76
CA ARG A 433 -20.44 5.26 -16.82
C ARG A 433 -19.90 4.12 -17.70
N PRO A 434 -20.75 3.51 -18.53
CA PRO A 434 -20.27 2.62 -19.58
C PRO A 434 -19.32 3.39 -20.51
N ALA A 435 -18.15 2.83 -20.79
CA ALA A 435 -17.16 3.42 -21.66
C ALA A 435 -17.58 3.28 -23.13
N SER A 436 -17.33 4.30 -23.94
CA SER A 436 -17.45 4.17 -25.40
C SER A 436 -16.21 3.50 -26.00
N ARG A 437 -16.31 3.10 -27.28
CA ARG A 437 -15.14 2.71 -28.07
C ARG A 437 -14.11 3.85 -28.16
N ALA A 438 -14.57 5.09 -28.26
CA ALA A 438 -13.70 6.27 -28.18
C ALA A 438 -12.98 6.40 -26.83
N ASP A 439 -13.63 6.10 -25.70
CA ASP A 439 -12.98 6.14 -24.39
C ASP A 439 -11.85 5.12 -24.26
N PHE A 440 -12.09 3.91 -24.76
CA PHE A 440 -11.08 2.85 -24.83
C PHE A 440 -9.89 3.31 -25.67
N ALA A 441 -10.15 3.84 -26.87
CA ALA A 441 -9.11 4.33 -27.76
C ALA A 441 -8.30 5.49 -27.16
N ALA A 442 -8.98 6.47 -26.58
CA ALA A 442 -8.35 7.60 -25.91
C ALA A 442 -7.41 7.14 -24.78
N SER A 443 -7.76 6.11 -24.02
CA SER A 443 -6.91 5.59 -22.95
C SER A 443 -5.56 5.03 -23.45
N LEU A 444 -5.52 4.51 -24.68
CA LEU A 444 -4.32 3.97 -25.30
C LEU A 444 -3.55 5.01 -26.13
N LEU A 445 -4.23 6.00 -26.68
CA LEU A 445 -3.60 7.06 -27.48
C LEU A 445 -2.99 8.18 -26.64
N ARG A 446 -3.58 8.52 -25.49
CA ARG A 446 -3.10 9.63 -24.64
C ARG A 446 -1.62 9.56 -24.27
N PRO A 447 -1.04 8.39 -23.90
CA PRO A 447 0.40 8.29 -23.62
C PRO A 447 1.31 8.70 -24.78
N LEU A 448 0.80 8.81 -26.02
CA LEU A 448 1.58 9.19 -27.18
C LEU A 448 1.82 10.71 -27.26
N LEU A 449 0.94 11.51 -26.65
CA LEU A 449 0.95 12.97 -26.66
C LEU A 449 1.76 13.55 -25.50
N SER A 450 2.14 14.82 -25.59
CA SER A 450 2.76 15.53 -24.47
C SER A 450 1.78 15.88 -23.39
N ASN A 451 2.23 16.02 -22.13
CA ASN A 451 1.35 16.47 -21.06
C ASN A 451 0.60 17.77 -21.44
N GLN A 452 1.24 18.67 -22.20
CA GLN A 452 0.60 19.89 -22.69
C GLN A 452 -0.44 19.58 -23.78
N ASP A 453 -0.07 18.84 -24.81
CA ASP A 453 -0.98 18.50 -25.92
C ASP A 453 -2.13 17.60 -25.45
N GLU A 454 -1.86 16.67 -24.54
CA GLU A 454 -2.84 15.85 -23.84
C GLU A 454 -3.79 16.77 -23.04
N TYR A 455 -3.26 17.72 -22.28
CA TYR A 455 -4.10 18.63 -21.50
C TYR A 455 -4.98 19.52 -22.38
N GLU A 456 -4.45 20.08 -23.46
CA GLU A 456 -5.24 20.89 -24.41
C GLU A 456 -6.27 20.02 -25.17
N SER A 457 -5.86 18.87 -25.70
CA SER A 457 -6.75 17.97 -26.43
C SER A 457 -7.89 17.42 -25.58
N ILE A 458 -7.66 17.17 -24.28
CA ILE A 458 -8.73 16.76 -23.35
C ILE A 458 -9.81 17.85 -23.21
N LYS A 459 -9.44 19.14 -23.24
CA LYS A 459 -10.41 20.24 -23.15
C LYS A 459 -11.33 20.28 -24.38
N GLU A 460 -10.78 19.94 -25.54
CA GLU A 460 -11.49 19.88 -26.81
C GLU A 460 -12.29 18.56 -26.98
N GLY A 461 -12.11 17.61 -26.06
CA GLY A 461 -12.82 16.32 -26.07
C GLY A 461 -12.26 15.33 -27.09
N PRO A 462 -13.06 14.31 -27.51
CA PRO A 462 -12.59 13.29 -28.45
C PRO A 462 -12.06 13.82 -29.78
N GLY A 463 -12.60 14.94 -30.26
CA GLY A 463 -12.14 15.62 -31.48
C GLY A 463 -10.72 16.15 -31.37
N GLY A 464 -10.40 16.89 -30.30
CA GLY A 464 -9.04 17.39 -30.09
C GLY A 464 -8.02 16.27 -29.86
N ILE A 465 -8.41 15.19 -29.18
CA ILE A 465 -7.54 14.00 -29.06
C ILE A 465 -7.30 13.37 -30.43
N PHE A 466 -8.35 13.27 -31.27
CA PHE A 466 -8.22 12.75 -32.63
C PHE A 466 -7.25 13.60 -33.46
N ASP A 467 -7.39 14.92 -33.43
CA ASP A 467 -6.55 15.83 -34.21
C ASP A 467 -5.09 15.76 -33.76
N ALA A 468 -4.82 15.87 -32.44
CA ALA A 468 -3.47 15.79 -31.89
C ALA A 468 -2.81 14.42 -32.15
N CYS A 469 -3.54 13.31 -31.97
CA CYS A 469 -3.01 11.97 -32.24
C CYS A 469 -2.85 11.68 -33.73
N SER A 470 -3.70 12.24 -34.59
CA SER A 470 -3.57 12.11 -36.05
C SER A 470 -2.35 12.84 -36.54
N GLU A 471 -2.11 14.07 -36.07
CA GLU A 471 -0.90 14.82 -36.38
C GLU A 471 0.35 14.07 -35.90
N TRP A 472 0.34 13.62 -34.64
CA TRP A 472 1.44 12.82 -34.10
C TRP A 472 1.68 11.56 -34.94
N TYR A 473 0.61 10.85 -35.35
CA TYR A 473 0.72 9.64 -36.16
C TYR A 473 1.33 9.94 -37.52
N GLU A 474 0.86 10.96 -38.24
CA GLU A 474 1.40 11.30 -39.55
C GLU A 474 2.89 11.69 -39.49
N GLN A 475 3.33 12.31 -38.38
CA GLN A 475 4.75 12.65 -38.15
C GLN A 475 5.63 11.45 -37.77
N ASN A 476 5.05 10.36 -37.25
CA ASN A 476 5.80 9.27 -36.61
C ASN A 476 5.52 7.87 -37.18
N LYS A 477 4.52 7.68 -38.04
CA LYS A 477 4.07 6.37 -38.54
C LYS A 477 5.15 5.54 -39.23
N ASP A 478 6.12 6.20 -39.86
CA ASP A 478 7.21 5.57 -40.60
C ASP A 478 8.47 5.40 -39.75
N LYS A 479 8.48 5.89 -38.50
CA LYS A 479 9.61 5.75 -37.58
C LYS A 479 9.65 4.35 -36.99
N THR A 480 10.85 3.79 -36.93
CA THR A 480 11.14 2.61 -36.11
C THR A 480 11.00 2.92 -34.61
N PRO A 481 10.84 1.91 -33.73
CA PRO A 481 10.81 2.13 -32.29
C PRO A 481 12.00 2.94 -31.74
N VAL A 482 13.20 2.72 -32.30
CA VAL A 482 14.41 3.47 -31.91
C VAL A 482 14.33 4.94 -32.34
N GLU A 483 13.89 5.21 -33.58
CA GLU A 483 13.69 6.58 -34.05
C GLU A 483 12.58 7.31 -33.29
N LEU A 484 11.54 6.58 -32.87
CA LEU A 484 10.47 7.13 -32.06
C LEU A 484 10.96 7.46 -30.65
N ALA A 485 11.75 6.59 -30.02
CA ALA A 485 12.36 6.86 -28.74
C ALA A 485 13.28 8.09 -28.79
N LYS A 486 14.04 8.30 -29.88
CA LYS A 486 14.81 9.55 -30.08
C LYS A 486 13.92 10.78 -30.11
N ALA A 487 12.77 10.69 -30.78
CA ALA A 487 11.82 11.79 -30.84
C ALA A 487 11.30 12.13 -29.43
N TYR A 488 10.93 11.12 -28.63
CA TYR A 488 10.48 11.32 -27.25
C TYR A 488 11.59 11.78 -26.30
N MET A 489 12.85 11.42 -26.54
CA MET A 489 13.98 11.93 -25.76
C MET A 489 14.15 13.45 -25.92
N ALA A 490 13.76 14.00 -27.08
CA ALA A 490 13.79 15.44 -27.36
C ALA A 490 12.56 16.20 -26.83
N ASP A 491 11.59 15.49 -26.25
CA ASP A 491 10.34 16.07 -25.76
C ASP A 491 10.55 16.84 -24.43
N GLU A 492 9.61 17.71 -24.06
CA GLU A 492 9.66 18.45 -22.79
C GLU A 492 9.12 17.61 -21.62
N ASP A 493 8.35 16.56 -21.90
CA ASP A 493 7.75 15.69 -20.89
C ASP A 493 8.74 14.69 -20.28
N SER A 494 9.00 14.84 -18.98
CA SER A 494 9.97 14.01 -18.25
C SER A 494 9.59 12.53 -18.22
N SER A 495 8.29 12.17 -18.12
CA SER A 495 7.88 10.77 -17.99
C SER A 495 8.12 10.00 -19.30
N ARG A 496 7.75 10.60 -20.44
CA ARG A 496 7.96 9.98 -21.75
C ARG A 496 9.44 9.95 -22.12
N LYS A 497 10.18 10.98 -21.74
CA LYS A 497 11.62 11.04 -21.90
C LYS A 497 12.35 9.97 -21.10
N GLU A 498 11.97 9.76 -19.84
CA GLU A 498 12.53 8.70 -18.98
C GLU A 498 12.33 7.33 -19.63
N GLU A 499 11.12 7.02 -20.09
CA GLU A 499 10.82 5.77 -20.76
C GLU A 499 11.57 5.61 -22.09
N ALA A 500 11.66 6.69 -22.88
CA ALA A 500 12.42 6.72 -24.12
C ALA A 500 13.92 6.49 -23.91
N ILE A 501 14.51 7.13 -22.89
CA ILE A 501 15.91 6.92 -22.50
C ILE A 501 16.11 5.47 -22.08
N ASN A 502 15.24 4.92 -21.21
CA ASN A 502 15.33 3.53 -20.78
C ASN A 502 15.22 2.55 -21.96
N PHE A 503 14.36 2.86 -22.93
CA PHE A 503 14.27 2.10 -24.17
C PHE A 503 15.55 2.18 -25.00
N LEU A 504 16.12 3.37 -25.21
CA LEU A 504 17.34 3.58 -26.00
C LEU A 504 18.59 2.99 -25.32
N ILE A 505 18.69 3.04 -24.00
CA ILE A 505 19.77 2.38 -23.25
C ILE A 505 19.81 0.88 -23.58
N LYS A 506 18.63 0.27 -23.81
CA LYS A 506 18.48 -1.16 -24.06
C LYS A 506 18.59 -1.54 -25.54
N ASN A 507 17.99 -0.76 -26.43
CA ASN A 507 17.81 -1.14 -27.84
C ASN A 507 18.54 -0.21 -28.82
N GLY A 508 19.11 0.90 -28.35
CA GLY A 508 19.78 1.90 -29.18
C GLY A 508 21.18 1.49 -29.63
N GLY A 509 21.65 2.08 -30.73
CA GLY A 509 23.03 1.97 -31.21
C GLY A 509 23.97 3.00 -30.56
N GLU A 510 25.27 2.93 -30.87
CA GLU A 510 26.28 3.82 -30.27
C GLU A 510 26.03 5.32 -30.50
N GLU A 511 25.41 5.70 -31.62
CA GLU A 511 25.04 7.11 -31.85
C GLU A 511 23.92 7.58 -30.91
N ASP A 512 23.01 6.68 -30.55
CA ASP A 512 21.88 6.98 -29.65
C ASP A 512 22.40 7.14 -28.23
N ILE A 513 23.37 6.30 -27.86
CA ILE A 513 24.10 6.38 -26.61
C ILE A 513 24.82 7.73 -26.48
N LYS A 514 25.53 8.20 -27.51
CA LYS A 514 26.13 9.55 -27.51
C LYS A 514 25.09 10.64 -27.31
N GLY A 515 23.90 10.47 -27.89
CA GLY A 515 22.76 11.37 -27.70
C GLY A 515 22.29 11.43 -26.24
N ILE A 516 22.19 10.27 -25.58
CA ILE A 516 21.82 10.15 -24.16
C ILE A 516 22.89 10.78 -23.26
N GLU A 517 24.17 10.51 -23.53
CA GLU A 517 25.28 11.10 -22.77
C GLU A 517 25.27 12.63 -22.88
N LYS A 518 25.07 13.14 -24.10
CA LYS A 518 24.92 14.58 -24.34
C LYS A 518 23.73 15.14 -23.57
N TYR A 519 22.58 14.46 -23.61
CA TYR A 519 21.39 14.86 -22.85
C TYR A 519 21.69 14.99 -21.35
N PHE A 520 22.26 13.96 -20.70
CA PHE A 520 22.60 14.07 -19.28
C PHE A 520 23.61 15.19 -19.00
N LEU A 521 24.61 15.36 -19.86
CA LEU A 521 25.60 16.44 -19.76
C LEU A 521 25.03 17.84 -20.03
N GLU A 522 23.88 17.98 -20.67
CA GLU A 522 23.23 19.28 -20.95
C GLU A 522 22.11 19.57 -19.94
N SER A 523 21.18 18.63 -19.76
CA SER A 523 19.92 18.79 -19.03
C SER A 523 20.06 18.83 -17.51
N GLY A 524 21.20 18.44 -16.97
CA GLY A 524 21.64 18.91 -15.65
C GLY A 524 21.78 17.83 -14.60
N ALA A 525 22.93 17.91 -13.94
CA ALA A 525 23.21 17.31 -12.64
C ALA A 525 22.30 17.83 -11.50
N SER A 526 21.43 18.82 -11.77
CA SER A 526 20.46 19.39 -10.84
C SER A 526 19.12 18.66 -10.82
N ASP A 527 18.81 17.83 -11.82
CA ASP A 527 17.59 17.03 -11.86
C ASP A 527 17.84 15.62 -11.30
N TYR A 528 17.18 15.31 -10.18
CA TYR A 528 17.32 14.01 -9.52
C TYR A 528 16.87 12.84 -10.42
N SER A 529 15.86 13.03 -11.27
CA SER A 529 15.42 12.00 -12.22
C SER A 529 16.51 11.70 -13.27
N ALA A 530 17.21 12.74 -13.73
CA ALA A 530 18.34 12.59 -14.64
C ALA A 530 19.51 11.84 -13.99
N ILE A 531 19.78 12.06 -12.69
CA ILE A 531 20.79 11.30 -11.94
C ILE A 531 20.42 9.81 -11.88
N GLN A 532 19.16 9.48 -11.60
CA GLN A 532 18.71 8.08 -11.55
C GLN A 532 18.83 7.38 -12.91
N LEU A 533 18.40 8.04 -13.98
CA LEU A 533 18.53 7.54 -15.35
C LEU A 533 19.99 7.36 -15.76
N ALA A 534 20.86 8.32 -15.42
CA ALA A 534 22.30 8.22 -15.67
C ALA A 534 22.89 7.02 -14.90
N GLN A 535 22.46 6.75 -13.67
CA GLN A 535 22.92 5.57 -12.93
C GLN A 535 22.49 4.26 -13.62
N GLU A 536 21.29 4.20 -14.18
CA GLU A 536 20.84 3.04 -14.96
C GLU A 536 21.66 2.87 -16.25
N TYR A 537 21.89 3.96 -16.97
CA TYR A 537 22.76 4.01 -18.15
C TYR A 537 24.16 3.46 -17.84
N VAL A 538 24.81 4.00 -16.81
CA VAL A 538 26.17 3.61 -16.41
C VAL A 538 26.19 2.17 -15.89
N ARG A 539 25.15 1.73 -15.17
CA ARG A 539 25.01 0.33 -14.75
C ARG A 539 25.01 -0.62 -15.94
N LYS A 540 24.31 -0.31 -17.04
CA LYS A 540 24.32 -1.17 -18.24
C LYS A 540 25.61 -1.08 -19.05
N ARG A 541 26.20 0.11 -19.20
CA ARG A 541 27.40 0.31 -20.05
C ARG A 541 28.72 -0.09 -19.39
N GLY A 542 28.81 0.03 -18.07
CA GLY A 542 30.03 -0.25 -17.33
C GLY A 542 31.21 0.60 -17.74
N GLU A 543 32.38 -0.02 -17.92
CA GLU A 543 33.62 0.69 -18.24
C GLU A 543 33.53 1.55 -19.50
N LYS A 544 32.65 1.18 -20.46
CA LYS A 544 32.42 1.95 -21.68
C LYS A 544 31.85 3.34 -21.43
N ALA A 545 31.29 3.60 -20.24
CA ALA A 545 30.78 4.91 -19.85
C ALA A 545 31.79 5.76 -19.06
N ARG A 546 33.06 5.34 -18.94
CA ARG A 546 34.10 6.04 -18.15
C ARG A 546 34.22 7.52 -18.54
N ASP A 547 34.43 7.80 -19.82
CA ASP A 547 34.58 9.17 -20.33
C ASP A 547 33.35 10.05 -20.06
N PHE A 548 32.15 9.46 -20.09
CA PHE A 548 30.91 10.16 -19.74
C PHE A 548 30.84 10.43 -18.23
N VAL A 549 31.11 9.42 -17.41
CA VAL A 549 31.04 9.53 -15.95
C VAL A 549 32.00 10.58 -15.42
N GLU A 550 33.23 10.65 -15.93
CA GLU A 550 34.19 11.68 -15.54
C GLU A 550 33.66 13.10 -15.82
N LYS A 551 33.04 13.30 -16.99
CA LYS A 551 32.41 14.58 -17.36
C LYS A 551 31.17 14.87 -16.52
N PHE A 552 30.34 13.86 -16.24
CA PHE A 552 29.10 14.01 -15.51
C PHE A 552 29.34 14.27 -14.02
N ILE A 553 30.31 13.58 -13.41
CA ILE A 553 30.76 13.85 -12.02
C ILE A 553 31.29 15.27 -11.90
N LYS A 554 32.15 15.72 -12.83
CA LYS A 554 32.63 17.10 -12.82
C LYS A 554 31.47 18.09 -12.85
N LYS A 555 30.44 17.83 -13.66
CA LYS A 555 29.22 18.65 -13.70
C LYS A 555 28.44 18.59 -12.39
N LEU A 556 28.32 17.42 -11.75
CA LEU A 556 27.69 17.25 -10.42
C LEU A 556 28.42 18.04 -9.32
N GLU A 557 29.74 18.09 -9.36
CA GLU A 557 30.57 18.86 -8.43
C GLU A 557 30.49 20.38 -8.67
N GLU A 558 30.23 20.80 -9.91
CA GLU A 558 30.04 22.21 -10.28
C GLU A 558 28.66 22.77 -9.88
N VAL A 559 27.65 21.92 -9.61
CA VAL A 559 26.34 22.37 -9.11
C VAL A 559 26.52 22.92 -7.70
N LYS A 560 26.45 24.25 -7.57
CA LYS A 560 26.59 24.91 -6.27
C LYS A 560 25.40 24.58 -5.39
N ALA A 561 25.67 24.42 -4.10
CA ALA A 561 24.64 24.22 -3.07
C ALA A 561 23.65 25.41 -2.97
N GLU A 562 24.00 26.56 -3.53
CA GLU A 562 23.21 27.79 -3.61
C GLU A 562 22.07 27.70 -4.65
N ASP A 563 22.21 26.83 -5.66
CA ASP A 563 21.21 26.65 -6.73
C ASP A 563 20.08 25.69 -6.31
N VAL A 564 20.23 25.02 -5.16
CA VAL A 564 19.23 24.11 -4.58
C VAL A 564 18.55 24.88 -3.45
N ASN A 565 17.30 25.34 -3.68
CA ASN A 565 16.47 26.12 -2.76
C ASN A 565 16.85 25.96 -1.27
N GLU A 566 17.15 27.09 -0.60
CA GLU A 566 17.66 27.21 0.78
C GLU A 566 16.73 26.65 1.89
N GLY A 567 16.47 25.35 1.87
CA GLY A 567 15.78 24.61 2.94
C GLY A 567 16.51 23.33 3.32
N ASP A 568 15.92 22.55 4.24
CA ASP A 568 16.40 21.23 4.70
C ASP A 568 16.70 20.23 3.55
N GLY A 569 16.29 20.55 2.31
CA GLY A 569 16.64 19.79 1.11
C GLY A 569 18.12 19.84 0.71
N ASN A 570 18.92 20.81 1.19
CA ASN A 570 20.32 20.95 0.77
C ASN A 570 21.21 19.80 1.25
N ASP A 571 21.10 19.38 2.52
CA ASP A 571 21.87 18.25 3.06
C ASP A 571 21.46 16.92 2.41
N TYR A 572 20.18 16.76 2.14
CA TYR A 572 19.67 15.59 1.40
C TYR A 572 20.27 15.54 -0.01
N MET A 573 20.25 16.66 -0.74
CA MET A 573 20.82 16.72 -2.09
C MET A 573 22.33 16.53 -2.10
N LYS A 574 23.08 17.11 -1.16
CA LYS A 574 24.53 16.86 -1.01
C LYS A 574 24.82 15.38 -0.80
N LYS A 575 24.07 14.73 0.09
CA LYS A 575 24.22 13.29 0.34
C LYS A 575 23.84 12.47 -0.90
N ALA A 576 22.72 12.78 -1.54
CA ALA A 576 22.28 12.11 -2.75
C ALA A 576 23.30 12.23 -3.90
N THR A 577 23.89 13.41 -4.08
CA THR A 577 24.95 13.66 -5.05
C THR A 577 26.23 12.89 -4.71
N ALA A 578 26.67 12.90 -3.45
CA ALA A 578 27.84 12.14 -3.01
C ALA A 578 27.65 10.62 -3.21
N ASP A 579 26.48 10.10 -2.83
CA ASP A 579 26.10 8.70 -3.05
C ASP A 579 26.04 8.38 -4.55
N ALA A 580 25.54 9.31 -5.38
CA ALA A 580 25.51 9.14 -6.83
C ALA A 580 26.91 9.11 -7.45
N ILE A 581 27.80 10.04 -7.08
CA ILE A 581 29.21 10.07 -7.53
C ILE A 581 29.91 8.75 -7.17
N LYS A 582 29.72 8.28 -5.94
CA LYS A 582 30.24 6.98 -5.50
C LYS A 582 29.72 5.85 -6.40
N ASN A 583 28.41 5.77 -6.62
CA ASN A 583 27.79 4.74 -7.45
C ASN A 583 28.28 4.79 -8.91
N PHE A 584 28.52 5.98 -9.46
CA PHE A 584 29.07 6.13 -10.80
C PHE A 584 30.49 5.57 -10.89
N ASN A 585 31.37 5.98 -9.98
CA ASN A 585 32.75 5.48 -9.91
C ASN A 585 32.79 3.96 -9.74
N ASP A 586 31.95 3.42 -8.87
CA ASP A 586 31.86 1.97 -8.65
C ASP A 586 31.37 1.22 -9.91
N ALA A 587 30.45 1.81 -10.68
CA ALA A 587 29.89 1.18 -11.87
C ALA A 587 30.88 1.13 -13.06
N ILE A 588 31.78 2.11 -13.17
CA ILE A 588 32.85 2.18 -14.20
C ILE A 588 34.20 1.61 -13.76
N SER A 589 34.33 1.21 -12.49
CA SER A 589 35.54 0.59 -11.97
C SER A 589 35.86 -0.69 -12.75
N SER A 590 37.14 -1.03 -12.86
CA SER A 590 37.57 -2.32 -13.41
C SER A 590 37.36 -3.49 -12.44
N GLU A 591 36.85 -3.21 -11.24
CA GLU A 591 36.54 -4.26 -10.27
C GLU A 591 35.41 -5.14 -10.80
N THR A 592 35.65 -6.44 -10.77
CA THR A 592 34.66 -7.46 -11.07
C THR A 592 33.72 -7.67 -9.88
N ALA A 593 32.61 -8.38 -10.09
CA ALA A 593 31.77 -8.82 -8.97
C ALA A 593 32.58 -9.63 -7.95
N GLN A 594 33.54 -10.44 -8.43
CA GLN A 594 34.43 -11.24 -7.58
C GLN A 594 35.39 -10.37 -6.75
N ASP A 595 35.97 -9.32 -7.32
CA ASP A 595 36.86 -8.41 -6.58
C ASP A 595 36.11 -7.71 -5.43
N ILE A 596 34.87 -7.28 -5.68
CA ILE A 596 34.00 -6.67 -4.66
C ILE A 596 33.69 -7.70 -3.58
N ILE A 597 33.32 -8.94 -3.95
CA ILE A 597 33.06 -10.04 -3.03
C ILE A 597 34.30 -10.35 -2.19
N ASP A 598 35.48 -10.47 -2.78
CA ASP A 598 36.73 -10.74 -2.08
C ASP A 598 37.08 -9.59 -1.13
N GLY A 599 36.78 -8.35 -1.53
CA GLY A 599 36.83 -7.17 -0.67
C GLY A 599 35.91 -7.29 0.56
N ILE A 600 34.68 -7.76 0.38
CA ILE A 600 33.72 -7.97 1.47
C ILE A 600 34.15 -9.14 2.36
N LEU A 601 34.53 -10.28 1.79
CA LEU A 601 34.96 -11.49 2.50
C LEU A 601 36.25 -11.27 3.31
N SER A 602 37.14 -10.41 2.83
CA SER A 602 38.36 -10.00 3.54
C SER A 602 38.12 -8.90 4.58
N GLY A 603 36.91 -8.35 4.68
CA GLY A 603 36.57 -7.23 5.57
C GLY A 603 37.09 -5.86 5.10
N ARG A 604 37.67 -5.77 3.89
CA ARG A 604 38.09 -4.50 3.27
C ARG A 604 36.90 -3.62 2.86
N ARG A 605 35.72 -4.22 2.69
CA ARG A 605 34.45 -3.55 2.35
C ARG A 605 33.32 -4.08 3.21
N LYS A 606 32.29 -3.26 3.44
CA LYS A 606 31.02 -3.73 4.02
C LYS A 606 30.04 -4.10 2.90
N LEU A 607 29.21 -5.11 3.15
CA LEU A 607 28.21 -5.56 2.19
C LEU A 607 27.19 -4.45 1.88
N GLU A 608 26.73 -3.73 2.90
CA GLU A 608 25.71 -2.68 2.78
C GLU A 608 26.22 -1.52 1.92
N GLU A 609 27.48 -1.13 2.11
CA GLU A 609 28.15 -0.06 1.35
C GLU A 609 28.46 -0.46 -0.09
N SER A 610 28.47 -1.76 -0.38
CA SER A 610 28.78 -2.34 -1.68
C SER A 610 27.55 -2.91 -2.38
N PHE A 611 26.36 -2.81 -1.78
CA PHE A 611 25.17 -3.51 -2.28
C PHE A 611 24.81 -3.08 -3.70
N THR A 612 24.78 -1.77 -3.95
CA THR A 612 24.46 -1.19 -5.26
C THR A 612 25.50 -1.57 -6.32
N SER A 613 26.79 -1.48 -5.98
CA SER A 613 27.88 -1.78 -6.91
C SER A 613 27.95 -3.27 -7.23
N LEU A 614 27.88 -4.13 -6.22
CA LEU A 614 27.82 -5.59 -6.40
C LEU A 614 26.60 -5.99 -7.23
N SER A 615 25.42 -5.45 -6.93
CA SER A 615 24.20 -5.67 -7.73
C SER A 615 24.46 -5.35 -9.20
N GLY A 616 24.92 -4.13 -9.49
CA GLY A 616 25.20 -3.67 -10.85
C GLY A 616 26.22 -4.54 -11.60
N LYS A 617 27.26 -5.05 -10.93
CA LYS A 617 28.23 -5.96 -11.54
C LYS A 617 27.61 -7.34 -11.81
N LEU A 618 26.81 -7.87 -10.89
CA LEU A 618 26.11 -9.14 -11.06
C LEU A 618 25.10 -9.11 -12.23
N GLN A 619 24.47 -7.97 -12.53
CA GLN A 619 23.53 -7.87 -13.67
C GLN A 619 24.22 -8.03 -15.03
N ARG A 620 25.54 -7.80 -15.10
CA ARG A 620 26.33 -7.95 -16.33
C ARG A 620 26.83 -9.38 -16.56
N GLU A 621 26.70 -10.22 -15.55
CA GLU A 621 27.05 -11.64 -15.64
C GLU A 621 25.89 -12.44 -16.24
N SER A 622 26.21 -13.55 -16.91
CA SER A 622 25.16 -14.53 -17.25
C SER A 622 24.47 -15.02 -15.97
N ARG A 623 23.19 -15.38 -16.05
CA ARG A 623 22.42 -15.87 -14.89
C ARG A 623 23.15 -16.97 -14.12
N ASP A 624 23.67 -17.97 -14.84
CA ASP A 624 24.39 -19.09 -14.24
C ASP A 624 25.69 -18.65 -13.56
N ASN A 625 26.43 -17.71 -14.15
CA ASN A 625 27.67 -17.20 -13.56
C ASN A 625 27.41 -16.28 -12.36
N ALA A 626 26.41 -15.40 -12.44
CA ALA A 626 25.98 -14.55 -11.33
C ALA A 626 25.57 -15.40 -10.13
N GLU A 627 24.76 -16.43 -10.35
CA GLU A 627 24.39 -17.39 -9.31
C GLU A 627 25.63 -18.09 -8.75
N LYS A 628 26.51 -18.62 -9.61
CA LYS A 628 27.74 -19.28 -9.17
C LYS A 628 28.60 -18.39 -8.26
N ILE A 629 28.77 -17.12 -8.64
CA ILE A 629 29.53 -16.12 -7.88
C ILE A 629 28.87 -15.90 -6.50
N ILE A 630 27.56 -15.67 -6.46
CA ILE A 630 26.81 -15.44 -5.22
C ILE A 630 26.90 -16.66 -4.28
N LEU A 631 26.69 -17.87 -4.80
CA LEU A 631 26.72 -19.09 -3.98
C LEU A 631 28.13 -19.39 -3.46
N THR A 632 29.15 -19.15 -4.28
CA THR A 632 30.55 -19.29 -3.86
C THR A 632 30.90 -18.28 -2.78
N ALA A 633 30.43 -17.03 -2.90
CA ALA A 633 30.61 -16.00 -1.87
C ALA A 633 29.93 -16.39 -0.56
N ALA A 634 28.70 -16.89 -0.61
CA ALA A 634 27.97 -17.36 0.56
C ALA A 634 28.69 -18.52 1.29
N LEU A 635 29.24 -19.47 0.54
CA LEU A 635 30.05 -20.57 1.09
C LEU A 635 31.33 -20.10 1.75
N ASN A 636 32.01 -19.11 1.15
CA ASN A 636 33.30 -18.61 1.62
C ASN A 636 33.18 -17.56 2.72
N ALA A 637 32.00 -16.96 2.91
CA ALA A 637 31.73 -16.06 4.03
C ALA A 637 31.97 -16.82 5.33
N LYS A 638 32.77 -16.28 6.26
CA LYS A 638 33.00 -16.89 7.58
C LYS A 638 31.82 -16.63 8.51
N ASP A 639 31.26 -15.43 8.43
CA ASP A 639 30.08 -15.01 9.17
C ASP A 639 28.79 -15.53 8.50
N PRO A 640 27.91 -16.23 9.22
CA PRO A 640 26.64 -16.74 8.68
C PRO A 640 25.69 -15.62 8.22
N ASP A 641 25.66 -14.45 8.87
CA ASP A 641 24.77 -13.37 8.44
C ASP A 641 25.26 -12.73 7.13
N LEU A 642 26.58 -12.61 6.95
CA LEU A 642 27.16 -12.24 5.66
C LEU A 642 26.83 -13.26 4.55
N SER A 643 26.84 -14.56 4.85
CA SER A 643 26.39 -15.60 3.92
C SER A 643 24.94 -15.38 3.48
N LEU A 644 24.03 -15.12 4.43
CA LEU A 644 22.64 -14.75 4.13
C LEU A 644 22.53 -13.46 3.32
N GLY A 645 23.40 -12.49 3.60
CA GLY A 645 23.51 -11.24 2.87
C GLY A 645 23.77 -11.49 1.37
N PHE A 646 24.71 -12.37 1.04
CA PHE A 646 24.95 -12.78 -0.35
C PHE A 646 23.76 -13.54 -0.94
N LEU A 647 23.19 -14.51 -0.21
CA LEU A 647 22.03 -15.28 -0.67
C LEU A 647 20.81 -14.38 -0.99
N SER A 648 20.66 -13.25 -0.32
CA SER A 648 19.59 -12.29 -0.61
C SER A 648 19.66 -11.72 -2.04
N PHE A 649 20.83 -11.68 -2.68
CA PHE A 649 20.95 -11.33 -4.11
C PHE A 649 20.36 -12.41 -5.00
N SER A 650 20.43 -13.68 -4.60
CA SER A 650 19.80 -14.78 -5.34
C SER A 650 18.27 -14.65 -5.35
N ASP A 651 17.68 -14.21 -4.23
CA ASP A 651 16.22 -13.97 -4.11
C ASP A 651 15.78 -12.68 -4.82
N ARG A 652 16.57 -11.61 -4.72
CA ARG A 652 16.26 -10.31 -5.34
C ARG A 652 16.47 -10.33 -6.85
N ASN A 653 17.48 -11.05 -7.34
CA ASN A 653 17.76 -11.11 -8.78
C ASN A 653 16.63 -11.78 -9.55
N SER A 654 15.90 -12.73 -8.96
CA SER A 654 14.72 -13.31 -9.58
C SER A 654 13.52 -12.36 -9.74
N MET A 655 13.43 -11.25 -8.98
CA MET A 655 12.29 -10.32 -9.09
C MET A 655 12.64 -8.95 -9.67
N ALA A 656 13.86 -8.43 -9.47
CA ALA A 656 14.19 -7.05 -9.87
C ALA A 656 15.17 -6.96 -11.04
N VAL A 657 15.97 -8.00 -11.29
CA VAL A 657 17.15 -7.90 -12.17
C VAL A 657 16.96 -8.57 -13.52
N PHE A 658 16.19 -9.65 -13.59
CA PHE A 658 15.90 -10.33 -14.88
C PHE A 658 14.54 -9.95 -15.50
N GLU A 659 13.60 -9.41 -14.71
CA GLU A 659 12.29 -9.00 -15.24
C GLU A 659 12.35 -7.63 -15.95
N PHE A 660 13.27 -6.73 -15.60
CA PHE A 660 13.36 -5.39 -16.21
C PHE A 660 14.11 -5.36 -17.56
N ASP A 661 15.08 -6.25 -17.77
CA ASP A 661 15.93 -6.22 -18.98
C ASP A 661 15.46 -7.12 -20.14
N GLY A 662 14.21 -7.57 -20.05
CA GLY A 662 13.50 -8.23 -21.13
C GLY A 662 13.15 -9.63 -20.72
N GLU A 663 11.85 -9.83 -20.48
CA GLU A 663 11.12 -11.08 -20.66
C GLU A 663 12.04 -12.22 -21.04
N SER A 664 12.71 -12.80 -20.03
CA SER A 664 13.43 -14.02 -20.27
C SER A 664 12.41 -14.99 -20.85
N GLU A 665 12.75 -15.65 -21.95
CA GLU A 665 12.03 -16.81 -22.51
C GLU A 665 11.84 -17.97 -21.50
N ALA A 666 12.18 -17.74 -20.22
CA ALA A 666 12.05 -18.63 -19.09
C ALA A 666 10.62 -19.07 -18.78
N GLU A 667 9.58 -18.44 -19.33
CA GLU A 667 8.20 -18.92 -19.12
C GLU A 667 7.78 -20.06 -20.06
N GLU A 668 8.46 -20.27 -21.20
CA GLU A 668 8.32 -21.52 -21.99
C GLU A 668 9.40 -22.57 -21.64
N ALA A 669 10.48 -22.17 -20.95
CA ALA A 669 11.41 -23.11 -20.35
C ALA A 669 10.78 -23.72 -19.08
N GLY A 670 9.93 -24.74 -19.26
CA GLY A 670 9.40 -25.54 -18.16
C GLY A 670 10.50 -25.84 -17.16
N GLU A 671 10.31 -25.41 -15.91
CA GLU A 671 11.27 -25.56 -14.79
C GLU A 671 12.73 -25.58 -15.26
N ALA A 672 13.23 -24.44 -15.77
CA ALA A 672 14.63 -24.34 -16.17
C ALA A 672 15.52 -24.98 -15.09
N PRO A 673 16.36 -25.99 -15.44
CA PRO A 673 17.06 -26.78 -14.45
C PRO A 673 17.89 -25.85 -13.56
N LEU A 674 17.89 -26.12 -12.26
CA LEU A 674 18.72 -25.37 -11.32
C LEU A 674 20.18 -25.39 -11.78
N GLY A 675 20.71 -24.20 -12.02
CA GLY A 675 22.15 -24.01 -12.16
C GLY A 675 22.88 -24.37 -10.86
N ASN A 676 24.17 -24.66 -10.96
CA ASN A 676 25.07 -24.74 -9.81
C ASN A 676 24.64 -25.70 -8.67
N VAL A 677 23.96 -26.81 -9.00
CA VAL A 677 23.41 -27.82 -8.05
C VAL A 677 24.40 -28.20 -6.94
N GLU A 678 25.67 -28.41 -7.26
CA GLU A 678 26.68 -28.80 -6.28
C GLU A 678 27.03 -27.70 -5.26
N LEU A 679 26.94 -26.41 -5.65
CA LEU A 679 27.10 -25.30 -4.70
C LEU A 679 25.90 -25.19 -3.79
N TRP A 680 24.69 -25.36 -4.33
CA TRP A 680 23.46 -25.42 -3.54
C TRP A 680 23.47 -26.55 -2.52
N LYS A 681 23.91 -27.77 -2.91
CA LYS A 681 24.08 -28.90 -1.96
C LYS A 681 25.04 -28.58 -0.83
N LYS A 682 26.17 -27.93 -1.12
CA LYS A 682 27.15 -27.52 -0.10
C LYS A 682 26.55 -26.50 0.87
N LEU A 683 25.83 -25.51 0.35
CA LEU A 683 25.15 -24.50 1.16
C LEU A 683 24.02 -25.08 2.01
N LEU A 684 23.26 -26.03 1.47
CA LEU A 684 22.21 -26.75 2.20
C LEU A 684 22.76 -27.56 3.39
N ALA A 685 24.01 -28.03 3.28
CA ALA A 685 24.74 -28.73 4.34
C ALA A 685 25.40 -27.77 5.36
N ASP A 686 25.26 -26.45 5.21
CA ASP A 686 25.87 -25.48 6.10
C ASP A 686 25.09 -25.33 7.41
N GLU A 687 25.65 -25.86 8.50
CA GLU A 687 25.04 -25.87 9.84
C GLU A 687 25.35 -24.64 10.70
N ARG A 688 26.02 -23.62 10.14
CA ARG A 688 26.32 -22.39 10.90
C ARG A 688 25.04 -21.66 11.26
N LYS A 689 24.84 -21.40 12.55
CA LYS A 689 23.65 -20.71 13.08
C LYS A 689 23.68 -19.23 12.74
N THR A 690 22.55 -18.71 12.28
CA THR A 690 22.39 -17.30 11.89
C THR A 690 21.88 -16.49 13.09
N GLN A 691 22.22 -15.20 13.19
CA GLN A 691 21.75 -14.35 14.30
C GLN A 691 20.42 -13.66 13.97
N ARG A 692 19.68 -14.18 12.98
CA ARG A 692 18.50 -13.51 12.45
C ARG A 692 17.45 -13.28 13.56
N ARG A 693 17.06 -12.02 13.72
CA ARG A 693 16.04 -11.57 14.66
C ARG A 693 14.69 -12.18 14.26
N GLY A 694 14.12 -13.06 15.10
CA GLY A 694 12.85 -13.74 14.83
C GLY A 694 12.68 -15.07 15.59
N ASN A 695 11.59 -15.78 15.27
CA ASN A 695 10.96 -16.80 16.13
C ASN A 695 11.81 -18.04 16.39
N ASP A 696 12.84 -18.28 15.59
CA ASP A 696 13.73 -19.43 15.76
C ASP A 696 15.18 -19.01 15.54
N SER A 697 15.86 -18.63 16.63
CA SER A 697 17.31 -18.33 16.70
C SER A 697 18.24 -19.50 16.40
N GLN A 698 17.68 -20.59 15.87
CA GLN A 698 18.40 -21.81 15.57
C GLN A 698 18.48 -22.09 14.06
N MET A 699 17.94 -21.20 13.21
CA MET A 699 18.07 -21.36 11.76
C MET A 699 19.56 -21.34 11.36
N THR A 700 19.94 -22.35 10.60
CA THR A 700 21.25 -22.43 9.96
C THR A 700 21.25 -21.70 8.62
N VAL A 701 22.43 -21.45 8.07
CA VAL A 701 22.57 -21.00 6.67
C VAL A 701 21.85 -21.97 5.73
N GLY A 702 22.03 -23.28 5.91
CA GLY A 702 21.37 -24.32 5.12
C GLY A 702 19.83 -24.28 5.21
N ASP A 703 19.26 -23.92 6.37
CA ASP A 703 17.81 -23.74 6.49
C ASP A 703 17.30 -22.55 5.67
N SER A 704 18.03 -21.43 5.71
CA SER A 704 17.68 -20.24 4.93
C SER A 704 17.78 -20.51 3.43
N VAL A 705 18.81 -21.25 3.01
CA VAL A 705 18.99 -21.73 1.63
C VAL A 705 17.79 -22.59 1.21
N ALA A 706 17.36 -23.53 2.05
CA ALA A 706 16.23 -24.38 1.75
C ALA A 706 14.93 -23.57 1.54
N VAL A 707 14.65 -22.60 2.42
CA VAL A 707 13.47 -21.72 2.30
C VAL A 707 13.52 -20.86 1.04
N SER A 708 14.70 -20.29 0.73
CA SER A 708 14.93 -19.49 -0.48
C SER A 708 14.71 -20.33 -1.74
N MET A 709 15.35 -21.50 -1.84
CA MET A 709 15.21 -22.39 -3.00
C MET A 709 13.77 -22.84 -3.22
N ASP A 710 13.10 -23.33 -2.17
CA ASP A 710 11.71 -23.77 -2.27
C ASP A 710 10.77 -22.62 -2.67
N SER A 711 11.06 -21.37 -2.28
CA SER A 711 10.23 -20.21 -2.63
C SER A 711 10.22 -19.88 -4.12
N LYS A 712 11.30 -20.23 -4.82
CA LYS A 712 11.45 -19.99 -6.26
C LYS A 712 10.69 -21.02 -7.10
N TYR A 713 10.46 -22.20 -6.54
CA TYR A 713 9.81 -23.30 -7.24
C TYR A 713 8.28 -23.29 -7.11
N ASP A 714 7.71 -22.61 -6.10
CA ASP A 714 6.28 -22.73 -5.79
C ASP A 714 5.65 -21.38 -5.43
N ARG A 715 5.33 -20.57 -6.45
CA ARG A 715 4.62 -19.28 -6.29
C ARG A 715 3.23 -19.48 -5.66
N GLU A 716 2.57 -20.61 -5.91
CA GLU A 716 1.24 -20.90 -5.41
C GLU A 716 1.25 -21.39 -3.96
N ALA A 717 2.14 -22.29 -3.55
CA ALA A 717 2.21 -22.77 -2.16
C ALA A 717 2.88 -21.79 -1.18
N GLY A 718 3.46 -20.68 -1.65
CA GLY A 718 4.12 -19.69 -0.80
C GLY A 718 3.29 -19.26 0.41
N GLN A 719 1.96 -19.13 0.27
CA GLN A 719 1.07 -18.80 1.39
C GLN A 719 0.78 -20.00 2.30
N GLY A 720 0.54 -21.19 1.74
CA GLY A 720 0.33 -22.41 2.52
C GLY A 720 1.56 -22.74 3.38
N ARG A 721 2.74 -22.62 2.77
CA ARG A 721 4.04 -22.71 3.45
C ARG A 721 4.17 -21.67 4.55
N TYR A 722 3.93 -20.39 4.25
CA TYR A 722 4.04 -19.31 5.23
C TYR A 722 3.11 -19.55 6.43
N ARG A 723 1.85 -19.91 6.17
CA ARG A 723 0.88 -20.30 7.20
C ARG A 723 1.37 -21.49 8.02
N ALA A 724 1.94 -22.50 7.36
CA ALA A 724 2.49 -23.67 8.04
C ALA A 724 3.70 -23.33 8.93
N PHE A 725 4.62 -22.46 8.49
CA PHE A 725 5.71 -21.96 9.34
C PHE A 725 5.19 -21.19 10.56
N GLN A 726 4.19 -20.34 10.39
CA GLN A 726 3.59 -19.58 11.50
C GLN A 726 2.92 -20.48 12.56
N ILE A 727 2.32 -21.59 12.12
CA ILE A 727 1.58 -22.51 13.00
C ILE A 727 2.52 -23.56 13.60
N LEU A 728 3.25 -24.29 12.75
CA LEU A 728 4.02 -25.47 13.14
C LEU A 728 5.44 -25.11 13.63
N GLY A 729 5.91 -23.90 13.33
CA GLY A 729 7.27 -23.44 13.64
C GLY A 729 8.34 -24.05 12.73
N THR A 730 9.57 -23.54 12.88
CA THR A 730 10.71 -23.97 12.05
C THR A 730 11.07 -25.44 12.29
N ASP A 731 11.05 -25.91 13.54
CA ASP A 731 11.46 -27.27 13.91
C ASP A 731 10.68 -28.37 13.16
N ARG A 732 9.38 -28.15 12.93
CA ARG A 732 8.51 -29.10 12.20
C ARG A 732 8.52 -28.89 10.70
N MET A 733 8.67 -27.65 10.24
CA MET A 733 8.59 -27.33 8.81
C MET A 733 9.89 -27.52 8.07
N MET A 734 11.04 -27.27 8.71
CA MET A 734 12.33 -27.38 8.03
C MET A 734 12.64 -28.78 7.50
N PRO A 735 12.32 -29.89 8.19
CA PRO A 735 12.47 -31.22 7.60
C PRO A 735 11.66 -31.40 6.31
N VAL A 736 10.44 -30.85 6.23
CA VAL A 736 9.60 -30.90 5.03
C VAL A 736 10.24 -30.07 3.90
N VAL A 737 10.63 -28.83 4.20
CA VAL A 737 11.26 -27.94 3.21
C VAL A 737 12.58 -28.53 2.71
N ARG A 738 13.45 -29.02 3.60
CA ARG A 738 14.71 -29.69 3.21
C ARG A 738 14.46 -30.93 2.36
N SER A 739 13.44 -31.74 2.68
CA SER A 739 13.07 -32.89 1.86
C SER A 739 12.59 -32.47 0.47
N ARG A 740 11.81 -31.39 0.35
CA ARG A 740 11.39 -30.83 -0.94
C ARG A 740 12.57 -30.31 -1.74
N VAL A 741 13.45 -29.54 -1.11
CA VAL A 741 14.65 -28.98 -1.75
C VAL A 741 15.62 -30.06 -2.21
N ALA A 742 15.76 -31.16 -1.46
CA ALA A 742 16.54 -32.31 -1.91
C ALA A 742 15.98 -32.90 -3.22
N LYS A 743 14.65 -33.00 -3.37
CA LYS A 743 14.01 -33.45 -4.62
C LYS A 743 14.14 -32.44 -5.75
N ILE A 744 14.03 -31.15 -5.45
CA ILE A 744 14.31 -30.08 -6.39
C ILE A 744 15.75 -30.20 -6.95
N LEU A 745 16.75 -30.46 -6.08
CA LEU A 745 18.14 -30.68 -6.47
C LEU A 745 18.38 -31.99 -7.25
N GLU A 746 17.45 -32.94 -7.20
CA GLU A 746 17.41 -34.13 -8.06
C GLU A 746 16.76 -33.85 -9.43
N GLY A 747 16.28 -32.62 -9.69
CA GLY A 747 15.57 -32.24 -10.91
C GLY A 747 14.12 -32.74 -10.97
N LYS A 748 13.51 -33.02 -9.82
CA LYS A 748 12.10 -33.46 -9.73
C LYS A 748 11.14 -32.30 -9.95
N LYS A 749 10.06 -32.59 -10.68
CA LYS A 749 9.02 -31.60 -10.97
C LYS A 749 8.15 -31.31 -9.75
N GLU A 750 7.45 -30.18 -9.75
CA GLU A 750 6.60 -29.76 -8.63
C GLU A 750 5.62 -30.84 -8.16
N MET A 751 5.02 -31.59 -9.09
CA MET A 751 4.08 -32.68 -8.77
C MET A 751 4.72 -33.90 -8.08
N GLU A 752 6.05 -34.06 -8.20
CA GLU A 752 6.82 -35.12 -7.56
C GLU A 752 7.40 -34.68 -6.21
N LEU A 753 7.26 -33.41 -5.84
CA LEU A 753 7.76 -32.91 -4.55
C LEU A 753 6.84 -33.36 -3.40
N PRO A 754 7.40 -33.68 -2.21
CA PRO A 754 6.59 -33.93 -1.02
C PRO A 754 5.59 -32.79 -0.79
N PRO A 755 4.28 -33.07 -0.63
CA PRO A 755 3.30 -32.02 -0.43
C PRO A 755 3.57 -31.29 0.90
N TYR A 756 3.20 -30.01 0.94
CA TYR A 756 3.13 -29.31 2.21
C TYR A 756 2.03 -29.92 3.09
N PRO A 757 2.20 -29.89 4.43
CA PRO A 757 1.13 -30.28 5.32
C PRO A 757 -0.13 -29.44 5.05
N ASP A 758 -1.28 -30.09 4.99
CA ASP A 758 -2.58 -29.46 4.78
C ASP A 758 -3.60 -30.08 5.73
N ALA A 759 -4.28 -29.22 6.49
CA ALA A 759 -5.37 -29.61 7.37
C ALA A 759 -6.44 -30.43 6.63
N LYS A 760 -6.67 -30.17 5.34
CA LYS A 760 -7.68 -30.87 4.51
C LYS A 760 -7.42 -32.37 4.37
N ASN A 761 -6.19 -32.83 4.63
CA ASN A 761 -5.87 -34.25 4.64
C ASN A 761 -6.49 -35.00 5.84
N ILE A 762 -6.99 -34.28 6.85
CA ILE A 762 -7.64 -34.86 8.03
C ILE A 762 -9.15 -34.74 7.89
N SER A 763 -9.84 -35.88 7.95
CA SER A 763 -11.30 -35.96 7.84
C SER A 763 -12.01 -35.28 9.01
N ALA A 764 -13.25 -34.85 8.83
CA ALA A 764 -14.02 -34.19 9.89
C ALA A 764 -14.21 -35.07 11.15
N GLU A 765 -14.33 -36.40 10.96
CA GLU A 765 -14.44 -37.36 12.05
C GLU A 765 -13.13 -37.50 12.83
N GLU A 766 -12.00 -37.62 12.14
CA GLU A 766 -10.67 -37.65 12.78
C GLU A 766 -10.39 -36.34 13.50
N ARG A 767 -10.71 -35.19 12.89
CA ARG A 767 -10.58 -33.87 13.54
C ARG A 767 -11.34 -33.84 14.86
N ARG A 768 -12.60 -34.30 14.86
CA ARG A 768 -13.41 -34.36 16.08
C ARG A 768 -12.78 -35.28 17.13
N LYS A 769 -12.31 -36.46 16.73
CA LYS A 769 -11.63 -37.41 17.63
C LYS A 769 -10.37 -36.81 18.25
N ILE A 770 -9.56 -36.10 17.47
CA ILE A 770 -8.35 -35.42 17.96
C ILE A 770 -8.73 -34.34 18.97
N ILE A 771 -9.70 -33.48 18.64
CA ILE A 771 -10.15 -32.40 19.53
C ILE A 771 -10.73 -32.95 20.83
N ASP A 772 -11.59 -33.98 20.76
CA ASP A 772 -12.18 -34.61 21.95
C ASP A 772 -11.12 -35.31 22.81
N GLY A 773 -10.14 -35.96 22.18
CA GLY A 773 -8.98 -36.54 22.88
C GLY A 773 -8.13 -35.47 23.56
N LEU A 774 -7.84 -34.36 22.86
CA LEU A 774 -7.13 -33.23 23.43
C LEU A 774 -7.89 -32.63 24.61
N LYS A 775 -9.23 -32.53 24.56
CA LYS A 775 -10.12 -32.01 25.62
C LYS A 775 -10.19 -32.87 26.88
N VAL A 776 -9.79 -34.13 26.84
CA VAL A 776 -9.74 -34.98 28.05
C VAL A 776 -8.32 -35.29 28.49
N SER A 777 -7.32 -34.97 27.66
CA SER A 777 -5.91 -35.22 27.99
C SER A 777 -5.49 -34.41 29.24
N PRO A 778 -4.87 -35.07 30.25
CA PRO A 778 -4.23 -34.40 31.37
C PRO A 778 -2.87 -33.78 30.99
N GLU A 779 -2.28 -34.23 29.88
CA GLU A 779 -0.99 -33.76 29.36
C GLU A 779 -1.17 -33.25 27.91
N PRO A 780 -1.88 -32.12 27.70
CA PRO A 780 -2.22 -31.65 26.35
C PRO A 780 -1.00 -31.29 25.50
N GLU A 781 0.10 -30.84 26.11
CA GLU A 781 1.39 -30.61 25.43
C GLU A 781 1.93 -31.87 24.77
N LYS A 782 1.94 -32.97 25.52
CA LYS A 782 2.46 -34.26 25.05
C LYS A 782 1.53 -34.87 24.01
N ALA A 783 0.22 -34.71 24.20
CA ALA A 783 -0.77 -35.14 23.21
C ALA A 783 -0.61 -34.37 21.90
N MET A 784 -0.47 -33.04 21.95
CA MET A 784 -0.20 -32.20 20.78
C MET A 784 1.14 -32.50 20.12
N ALA A 785 2.18 -32.74 20.90
CA ALA A 785 3.49 -33.11 20.37
C ALA A 785 3.46 -34.42 19.56
N GLY A 786 2.56 -35.35 19.92
CA GLY A 786 2.34 -36.61 19.22
C GLY A 786 1.54 -36.51 17.92
N LEU A 787 0.94 -35.36 17.61
CA LEU A 787 0.19 -35.15 16.37
C LEU A 787 1.13 -34.91 15.18
N SER A 788 0.73 -35.42 14.02
CA SER A 788 1.33 -35.09 12.72
C SER A 788 1.11 -33.62 12.36
N ASN A 789 1.83 -33.14 11.35
CA ASN A 789 1.72 -31.75 10.90
C ASN A 789 0.32 -31.42 10.33
N ASP A 790 -0.30 -32.36 9.60
CA ASP A 790 -1.66 -32.21 9.07
C ASP A 790 -2.70 -32.13 10.20
N GLU A 791 -2.56 -33.00 11.21
CA GLU A 791 -3.42 -33.00 12.40
C GLU A 791 -3.28 -31.70 13.20
N LEU A 792 -2.07 -31.17 13.37
CA LEU A 792 -1.86 -29.89 14.06
C LEU A 792 -2.50 -28.71 13.31
N LEU A 793 -2.31 -28.62 11.99
CA LEU A 793 -2.97 -27.59 11.19
C LEU A 793 -4.50 -27.70 11.30
N ALA A 794 -5.02 -28.93 11.30
CA ALA A 794 -6.45 -29.18 11.45
C ALA A 794 -7.00 -28.78 12.82
N VAL A 795 -6.22 -28.98 13.89
CA VAL A 795 -6.56 -28.51 15.24
C VAL A 795 -6.55 -26.98 15.31
N VAL A 796 -5.56 -26.32 14.69
CA VAL A 796 -5.50 -24.84 14.66
C VAL A 796 -6.69 -24.24 13.90
N GLU A 797 -7.10 -24.84 12.78
CA GLU A 797 -8.29 -24.41 12.05
C GLU A 797 -9.58 -24.56 12.87
N GLU A 798 -9.69 -25.62 13.68
CA GLU A 798 -10.85 -25.79 14.55
C GLU A 798 -10.79 -24.80 15.73
N ALA A 799 -9.60 -24.49 16.24
CA ALA A 799 -9.39 -23.46 17.24
C ALA A 799 -9.81 -22.06 16.75
N ASP A 800 -9.63 -21.75 15.47
CA ASP A 800 -10.13 -20.52 14.86
C ASP A 800 -11.65 -20.47 14.83
N ARG A 801 -12.30 -21.60 14.56
CA ARG A 801 -13.76 -21.68 14.50
C ARG A 801 -14.41 -21.67 15.88
N LYS A 802 -13.74 -22.24 16.88
CA LYS A 802 -14.26 -22.48 18.23
C LYS A 802 -13.18 -22.25 19.29
N PRO A 803 -12.69 -21.02 19.47
CA PRO A 803 -11.57 -20.72 20.38
C PRO A 803 -11.85 -21.10 21.83
N GLU A 804 -13.12 -21.05 22.26
CA GLU A 804 -13.56 -21.44 23.60
C GLU A 804 -13.30 -22.91 23.92
N GLU A 805 -13.36 -23.81 22.93
CA GLU A 805 -13.18 -25.25 23.12
C GLU A 805 -11.76 -25.62 23.55
N LEU A 806 -10.78 -24.78 23.22
CA LEU A 806 -9.36 -25.00 23.52
C LEU A 806 -8.81 -23.99 24.53
N SER A 807 -9.64 -23.08 25.04
CA SER A 807 -9.27 -22.04 26.02
C SER A 807 -8.54 -22.59 27.27
N ARG A 808 -8.85 -23.83 27.67
CA ARG A 808 -8.16 -24.53 28.78
C ARG A 808 -6.66 -24.73 28.56
N PHE A 809 -6.19 -24.72 27.31
CA PHE A 809 -4.75 -24.84 27.00
C PHE A 809 -4.03 -23.50 27.08
N TYR A 810 -4.71 -22.41 27.41
CA TYR A 810 -4.12 -21.09 27.49
C TYR A 810 -2.91 -21.04 28.44
N ALA A 811 -3.04 -21.58 29.65
CA ALA A 811 -1.95 -21.60 30.64
C ALA A 811 -0.69 -22.33 30.11
N CYS A 812 -0.90 -23.31 29.24
CA CYS A 812 0.13 -24.08 28.58
C CYS A 812 0.74 -23.31 27.39
N ALA A 813 -0.10 -22.73 26.52
CA ALA A 813 0.32 -21.92 25.38
C ALA A 813 1.17 -20.72 25.81
N ASN A 814 0.80 -20.09 26.93
CA ASN A 814 1.48 -18.92 27.47
C ASN A 814 2.56 -19.25 28.48
N LYS A 815 2.86 -20.54 28.75
CA LYS A 815 3.93 -20.91 29.70
C LYS A 815 5.28 -20.39 29.21
N VAL A 816 5.93 -19.54 30.00
CA VAL A 816 7.28 -19.03 29.73
C VAL A 816 8.26 -20.20 29.88
N ARG A 817 8.86 -20.61 28.77
CA ARG A 817 9.84 -21.71 28.71
C ARG A 817 11.24 -21.21 29.00
N THR A 818 11.60 -20.10 28.38
CA THR A 818 12.94 -19.53 28.47
C THR A 818 12.88 -18.02 28.61
N VAL A 819 13.75 -17.51 29.47
CA VAL A 819 14.08 -16.09 29.63
C VAL A 819 15.60 -15.97 29.54
N GLU A 820 16.09 -15.34 28.49
CA GLU A 820 17.52 -15.24 28.17
C GLU A 820 17.93 -13.78 27.98
N THR A 821 19.20 -13.46 28.23
CA THR A 821 19.77 -12.13 28.00
C THR A 821 21.16 -12.23 27.37
N GLU A 822 21.38 -11.43 26.33
CA GLU A 822 22.71 -11.18 25.74
C GLU A 822 23.42 -9.98 26.39
N ILE A 823 22.76 -9.33 27.35
CA ILE A 823 23.23 -8.11 28.02
C ILE A 823 23.73 -8.52 29.42
N PRO A 824 25.06 -8.58 29.65
CA PRO A 824 25.60 -8.90 30.96
C PRO A 824 25.20 -7.83 31.99
N GLY A 825 24.77 -8.26 33.18
CA GLY A 825 24.43 -7.36 34.28
C GLY A 825 23.17 -6.53 34.06
N LEU A 826 22.26 -6.96 33.17
CA LEU A 826 20.99 -6.28 32.95
C LEU A 826 20.20 -6.17 34.26
N LEU A 827 19.90 -4.93 34.65
CA LEU A 827 19.25 -4.62 35.92
C LEU A 827 17.84 -5.26 35.98
N LYS A 828 17.52 -5.88 37.13
CA LYS A 828 16.23 -6.57 37.40
C LYS A 828 15.91 -7.73 36.44
N PHE A 829 16.89 -8.27 35.72
CA PHE A 829 16.69 -9.45 34.88
C PHE A 829 16.12 -10.65 35.67
N ASP A 830 16.59 -10.86 36.91
CA ASP A 830 16.12 -11.95 37.79
C ASP A 830 14.61 -11.88 38.08
N GLU A 831 14.01 -10.68 38.10
CA GLU A 831 12.58 -10.50 38.32
C GLU A 831 11.74 -11.07 37.15
N VAL A 832 12.24 -10.95 35.92
CA VAL A 832 11.60 -11.53 34.72
C VAL A 832 11.97 -12.99 34.56
N LYS A 833 13.21 -13.38 34.91
CA LYS A 833 13.66 -14.79 34.92
C LYS A 833 12.78 -15.66 35.83
N ALA A 834 12.29 -15.10 36.93
CA ALA A 834 11.34 -15.77 37.83
C ALA A 834 9.96 -16.10 37.21
N ALA A 835 9.68 -15.64 35.98
CA ALA A 835 8.51 -16.04 35.20
C ALA A 835 8.69 -17.40 34.52
N GLU A 836 9.92 -17.95 34.40
CA GLU A 836 10.14 -19.27 33.83
C GLU A 836 9.30 -20.35 34.54
N GLY A 837 8.63 -21.17 33.74
CA GLY A 837 7.70 -22.20 34.20
C GLY A 837 6.29 -21.69 34.52
N LYS A 838 6.05 -20.38 34.57
CA LYS A 838 4.74 -19.76 34.81
C LYS A 838 4.10 -19.29 33.51
N ALA A 839 2.78 -19.07 33.50
CA ALA A 839 2.10 -18.45 32.37
C ALA A 839 2.53 -16.97 32.27
N LEU A 840 2.82 -16.50 31.05
CA LEU A 840 3.12 -15.11 30.79
C LEU A 840 1.87 -14.28 31.05
N ASP A 841 2.00 -13.33 31.98
CA ASP A 841 0.94 -12.43 32.41
C ASP A 841 1.30 -10.97 32.12
N LYS A 842 0.32 -10.08 32.35
CA LYS A 842 0.49 -8.64 32.15
C LYS A 842 1.55 -8.05 33.07
N GLU A 843 1.65 -8.52 34.32
CA GLU A 843 2.62 -8.02 35.30
C GLU A 843 4.06 -8.27 34.83
N THR A 844 4.34 -9.44 34.27
CA THR A 844 5.65 -9.77 33.70
C THR A 844 5.99 -8.85 32.53
N LEU A 845 5.02 -8.53 31.66
CA LEU A 845 5.21 -7.61 30.55
C LEU A 845 5.42 -6.16 31.01
N GLU A 846 4.74 -5.72 32.07
CA GLU A 846 4.97 -4.42 32.71
C GLU A 846 6.38 -4.34 33.32
N LYS A 847 6.89 -5.43 33.92
CA LYS A 847 8.29 -5.51 34.40
C LYS A 847 9.28 -5.39 33.23
N ILE A 848 9.05 -6.11 32.13
CA ILE A 848 9.88 -6.01 30.91
C ILE A 848 9.92 -4.58 30.41
N PHE A 849 8.75 -3.93 30.30
CA PHE A 849 8.64 -2.54 29.90
C PHE A 849 9.40 -1.60 30.85
N ALA A 850 9.33 -1.81 32.18
CA ALA A 850 10.08 -1.03 33.16
C ALA A 850 11.61 -1.21 33.01
N ILE A 851 12.08 -2.42 32.69
CA ILE A 851 13.50 -2.67 32.36
C ILE A 851 13.87 -1.89 31.10
N CYS A 852 13.06 -1.95 30.03
CA CYS A 852 13.28 -1.14 28.82
C CYS A 852 13.38 0.36 29.12
N LYS A 853 12.48 0.90 29.94
CA LYS A 853 12.50 2.30 30.35
C LYS A 853 13.79 2.65 31.08
N THR A 854 14.18 1.81 32.05
CA THR A 854 15.40 2.01 32.85
C THR A 854 16.66 1.93 31.99
N SER A 855 16.74 0.95 31.08
CA SER A 855 17.87 0.80 30.15
C SER A 855 17.98 2.00 29.22
N ALA A 856 16.88 2.44 28.62
CA ALA A 856 16.88 3.60 27.74
C ALA A 856 17.31 4.88 28.49
N SER A 857 16.83 5.08 29.73
CA SER A 857 17.28 6.19 30.59
C SER A 857 18.75 6.06 31.00
N GLY A 858 19.25 4.84 31.14
CA GLY A 858 20.64 4.53 31.46
C GLY A 858 21.61 4.61 30.26
N GLY A 859 21.14 4.98 29.07
CA GLY A 859 22.01 5.03 27.87
C GLY A 859 22.21 3.68 27.18
N LEU A 860 21.38 2.68 27.46
CA LEU A 860 21.49 1.34 26.90
C LEU A 860 20.37 1.07 25.89
N ASP A 861 20.76 0.93 24.62
CA ASP A 861 19.87 0.50 23.54
C ASP A 861 19.70 -1.01 23.57
N MET A 862 18.45 -1.45 23.66
CA MET A 862 18.14 -2.88 23.69
C MET A 862 16.76 -3.18 23.10
N SER A 863 16.52 -4.45 22.80
CA SER A 863 15.21 -4.94 22.45
C SER A 863 14.89 -6.22 23.20
N VAL A 864 13.64 -6.40 23.61
CA VAL A 864 13.14 -7.61 24.24
C VAL A 864 12.18 -8.28 23.27
N GLN A 865 12.57 -9.43 22.75
CA GLN A 865 11.74 -10.26 21.87
C GLN A 865 10.96 -11.26 22.71
N ILE A 866 9.65 -11.30 22.51
CA ILE A 866 8.73 -12.19 23.20
C ILE A 866 7.99 -12.96 22.12
N THR A 867 8.32 -14.24 21.97
CA THR A 867 7.73 -15.10 20.94
C THR A 867 6.96 -16.21 21.62
N ARG A 868 5.66 -16.26 21.37
CA ARG A 868 4.85 -17.45 21.63
C ARG A 868 5.00 -18.39 20.44
N LYS A 869 5.50 -19.60 20.69
CA LYS A 869 5.55 -20.66 19.68
C LYS A 869 4.15 -21.22 19.45
N GLY A 870 3.82 -21.51 18.19
CA GLY A 870 2.56 -22.17 17.85
C GLY A 870 2.44 -23.57 18.46
N CYS A 871 1.25 -24.16 18.35
CA CYS A 871 0.98 -25.54 18.82
C CYS A 871 1.40 -25.82 20.27
N LEU A 872 1.21 -24.86 21.19
CA LEU A 872 1.54 -24.96 22.63
C LEU A 872 3.05 -25.06 22.94
N GLY A 873 3.91 -24.58 22.06
CA GLY A 873 5.36 -24.52 22.31
C GLY A 873 5.77 -23.61 23.48
N GLY A 874 4.85 -22.80 24.02
CA GLY A 874 5.10 -21.88 25.12
C GLY A 874 5.66 -20.54 24.63
N VAL A 875 6.15 -19.73 25.58
CA VAL A 875 6.70 -18.39 25.34
C VAL A 875 8.20 -18.37 25.59
N SER A 876 8.95 -17.74 24.71
CA SER A 876 10.36 -17.41 24.90
C SER A 876 10.54 -15.89 25.00
N ILE A 877 11.38 -15.44 25.94
CA ILE A 877 11.67 -14.03 26.19
C ILE A 877 13.18 -13.84 26.04
N ARG A 878 13.62 -12.96 25.16
CA ARG A 878 15.04 -12.72 24.88
C ARG A 878 15.36 -11.23 24.92
N PHE A 879 16.28 -10.85 25.80
CA PHE A 879 16.83 -9.50 25.87
C PHE A 879 18.08 -9.42 25.00
N LEU A 880 18.00 -8.60 23.95
CA LEU A 880 19.04 -8.46 22.93
C LEU A 880 19.65 -7.07 23.00
N LYS A 881 20.97 -6.99 22.89
CA LYS A 881 21.64 -5.70 22.67
C LYS A 881 21.26 -5.17 21.30
N ARG A 882 20.91 -3.89 21.22
CA ARG A 882 20.55 -3.27 19.94
C ARG A 882 21.76 -2.55 19.37
N ASP A 883 22.29 -3.07 18.28
CA ASP A 883 23.28 -2.34 17.50
C ASP A 883 22.57 -1.28 16.64
N ASP A 884 22.99 -0.03 16.80
CA ASP A 884 22.32 1.21 16.41
C ASP A 884 22.05 1.42 14.90
N LYS A 885 22.34 0.43 14.05
CA LYS A 885 22.47 0.63 12.59
C LYS A 885 21.23 0.28 11.76
N GLY A 886 20.23 -0.40 12.32
CA GLY A 886 19.27 -1.16 11.51
C GLY A 886 17.83 -0.63 11.38
N MET A 887 17.40 0.35 12.18
CA MET A 887 16.02 0.88 12.08
C MET A 887 16.09 2.33 11.66
N GLY A 888 15.56 2.62 10.47
CA GLY A 888 15.42 3.98 9.98
C GLY A 888 14.75 4.83 11.05
N TYR A 889 15.43 5.88 11.47
CA TYR A 889 14.83 6.90 12.32
C TYR A 889 13.52 7.36 11.67
N LEU A 890 12.46 7.52 12.48
CA LEU A 890 11.28 8.24 12.02
C LEU A 890 11.75 9.63 11.56
N PRO A 891 11.64 9.97 10.26
CA PRO A 891 12.08 11.26 9.75
C PRO A 891 11.40 12.38 10.54
N GLY A 892 12.17 13.31 11.10
CA GLY A 892 11.66 14.48 11.82
C GLY A 892 11.89 14.51 13.34
N GLN A 893 12.45 13.48 13.97
CA GLN A 893 12.76 13.47 15.40
C GLN A 893 14.23 13.75 15.70
N LYS A 894 14.70 14.98 15.46
CA LYS A 894 16.12 15.36 15.68
C LYS A 894 16.50 15.53 17.17
N GLU A 895 15.57 15.53 18.12
CA GLU A 895 15.84 15.85 19.53
C GLU A 895 15.16 14.93 20.57
N THR A 896 14.95 13.64 20.28
CA THR A 896 14.29 12.77 21.29
C THR A 896 15.25 12.35 22.40
N LYS A 897 14.88 12.61 23.67
CA LYS A 897 15.64 12.20 24.87
C LYS A 897 15.49 10.71 25.20
N GLY A 898 15.45 9.86 24.16
CA GLY A 898 15.21 8.43 24.26
C GLY A 898 13.74 8.09 24.46
N PHE A 899 13.36 6.87 24.08
CA PHE A 899 12.00 6.35 24.19
C PHE A 899 12.02 4.83 24.27
N VAL A 900 10.90 4.27 24.75
CA VAL A 900 10.58 2.85 24.56
C VAL A 900 9.52 2.76 23.48
N SER A 901 9.66 1.87 22.50
CA SER A 901 8.57 1.50 21.60
C SER A 901 8.20 0.05 21.81
N ALA A 902 6.94 -0.31 21.56
CA ALA A 902 6.51 -1.69 21.59
C ALA A 902 5.56 -1.98 20.44
N TRP A 903 5.60 -3.21 19.96
CA TRP A 903 4.62 -3.75 19.03
C TRP A 903 4.31 -5.20 19.35
N MET A 904 3.10 -5.62 19.01
CA MET A 904 2.62 -6.98 19.07
C MET A 904 1.99 -7.29 17.72
N GLY A 905 2.39 -8.40 17.09
CA GLY A 905 1.93 -8.83 15.78
C GLY A 905 1.70 -10.34 15.73
N GLY A 906 0.58 -10.73 15.11
CA GLY A 906 0.18 -12.11 14.85
C GLY A 906 -1.12 -12.15 14.04
N ASN A 907 -1.56 -13.34 13.62
CA ASN A 907 -2.69 -13.49 12.68
C ASN A 907 -4.03 -12.88 13.14
N SER A 908 -4.21 -12.58 14.43
CA SER A 908 -5.47 -12.06 14.98
C SER A 908 -5.40 -10.70 15.66
N SER A 909 -4.22 -10.09 15.80
CA SER A 909 -4.08 -8.80 16.50
C SER A 909 -2.78 -8.10 16.16
N TYR A 910 -2.87 -6.81 15.83
CA TYR A 910 -1.73 -5.90 15.73
C TYR A 910 -1.94 -4.73 16.68
N ALA A 911 -0.94 -4.42 17.51
CA ALA A 911 -0.95 -3.24 18.37
C ALA A 911 0.46 -2.66 18.45
N SER A 912 0.59 -1.34 18.53
CA SER A 912 1.89 -0.68 18.70
C SER A 912 1.77 0.63 19.47
N ALA A 913 2.78 0.97 20.25
CA ALA A 913 2.84 2.18 21.05
C ALA A 913 4.29 2.66 21.26
N SER A 914 4.45 3.90 21.71
CA SER A 914 5.75 4.47 22.07
C SER A 914 5.62 5.38 23.30
N TRP A 915 6.66 5.39 24.14
CA TRP A 915 6.75 6.07 25.42
C TRP A 915 8.06 6.87 25.47
N PRO A 916 8.03 8.19 25.23
CA PRO A 916 9.17 9.07 25.46
C PRO A 916 9.63 9.02 26.93
N LEU A 917 10.94 9.11 27.19
CA LEU A 917 11.47 9.03 28.56
C LEU A 917 11.33 10.32 29.37
N ASP A 918 11.26 11.46 28.69
CA ASP A 918 11.29 12.80 29.24
C ASP A 918 9.91 13.45 29.41
N GLN A 919 8.86 12.79 28.94
CA GLN A 919 7.49 13.12 29.33
C GLN A 919 7.24 12.64 30.77
N ASP A 920 7.84 13.32 31.74
CA ASP A 920 7.12 13.57 32.97
C ASP A 920 5.87 14.35 32.55
N LEU A 921 4.73 13.65 32.48
CA LEU A 921 3.41 14.27 32.37
C LEU A 921 3.15 15.08 33.64
N LYS A 922 3.94 16.13 33.87
CA LYS A 922 3.66 17.13 34.89
C LYS A 922 2.31 17.68 34.51
N LYS A 923 1.32 17.39 35.35
CA LYS A 923 0.02 18.05 35.33
C LYS A 923 0.30 19.53 35.11
N VAL A 924 -0.11 20.05 33.95
CA VAL A 924 -0.03 21.47 33.64
C VAL A 924 -0.68 22.15 34.83
N LYS A 925 0.13 22.83 35.64
CA LYS A 925 -0.38 23.54 36.81
C LYS A 925 -1.21 24.67 36.23
N ASP A 926 -2.49 24.70 36.58
CA ASP A 926 -3.35 25.85 36.34
C ASP A 926 -2.58 27.12 36.77
N LYS A 927 -2.18 27.98 35.80
CA LYS A 927 -2.25 29.44 35.93
C LYS A 927 -1.62 30.26 34.81
N LYS A 928 -2.42 31.31 34.54
CA LYS A 928 -2.16 32.73 34.20
C LYS A 928 -1.76 33.04 32.76
N GLU A 929 -2.68 33.77 32.08
CA GLU A 929 -2.51 34.56 30.85
C GLU A 929 -1.09 34.52 30.29
N VAL A 930 -0.89 33.58 29.36
CA VAL A 930 0.30 33.46 28.54
C VAL A 930 -0.11 33.74 27.09
N ASP A 931 0.86 34.18 26.30
CA ASP A 931 0.75 34.55 24.88
C ASP A 931 0.04 33.48 24.03
N LEU A 932 -0.80 33.90 23.08
CA LEU A 932 -1.67 33.05 22.26
C LEU A 932 -0.91 32.01 21.41
N LEU A 933 0.37 32.27 21.11
CA LEU A 933 1.24 31.33 20.43
C LEU A 933 1.68 30.17 21.35
N GLU A 934 1.92 30.44 22.63
CA GLU A 934 2.23 29.40 23.63
C GLU A 934 1.00 28.55 23.92
N GLU A 935 -0.20 29.12 23.98
CA GLU A 935 -1.46 28.37 24.18
C GLU A 935 -1.77 27.42 23.01
N ALA A 936 -1.55 27.83 21.76
CA ALA A 936 -1.74 26.99 20.58
C ALA A 936 -0.66 25.89 20.43
N LEU A 937 0.58 26.18 20.83
CA LEU A 937 1.63 25.16 20.91
C LEU A 937 1.33 24.15 22.02
N GLU A 938 0.80 24.61 23.16
CA GLU A 938 0.34 23.74 24.26
C GLU A 938 -0.86 22.86 23.86
N GLU A 939 -1.80 23.34 23.04
CA GLU A 939 -2.95 22.55 22.55
C GLU A 939 -2.51 21.46 21.57
N VAL A 940 -1.65 21.78 20.60
CA VAL A 940 -1.06 20.77 19.69
C VAL A 940 -0.22 19.75 20.46
N GLU A 941 0.53 20.21 21.46
CA GLU A 941 1.28 19.33 22.35
C GLU A 941 0.35 18.42 23.17
N THR A 942 -0.83 18.92 23.56
CA THR A 942 -1.84 18.16 24.30
C THR A 942 -2.54 17.13 23.41
N ASP A 943 -2.94 17.49 22.19
CA ASP A 943 -3.53 16.55 21.22
C ASP A 943 -2.55 15.43 20.84
N MET A 944 -1.27 15.77 20.62
CA MET A 944 -0.23 14.78 20.40
C MET A 944 -0.03 13.86 21.61
N LYS A 945 -0.12 14.40 22.84
CA LYS A 945 -0.06 13.60 24.08
C LYS A 945 -1.26 12.66 24.19
N ASP A 946 -2.46 13.11 23.81
CA ASP A 946 -3.68 12.31 23.88
C ASP A 946 -3.69 11.18 22.85
N THR A 947 -3.25 11.42 21.61
CA THR A 947 -3.03 10.38 20.59
C THR A 947 -2.05 9.31 21.08
N VAL A 948 -0.91 9.77 21.63
CA VAL A 948 0.12 8.87 22.15
C VAL A 948 -0.44 8.04 23.31
N LEU A 949 -1.16 8.67 24.24
CA LEU A 949 -1.79 7.98 25.37
C LEU A 949 -2.88 6.99 24.92
N ALA A 950 -3.69 7.33 23.92
CA ALA A 950 -4.69 6.44 23.35
C ALA A 950 -4.05 5.16 22.78
N LYS A 951 -2.96 5.30 22.01
CA LYS A 951 -2.20 4.16 21.48
C LYS A 951 -1.55 3.33 22.59
N GLN A 952 -1.01 3.97 23.63
CA GLN A 952 -0.46 3.27 24.80
C GLN A 952 -1.55 2.46 25.52
N ASN A 953 -2.75 3.03 25.70
CA ASN A 953 -3.89 2.35 26.31
C ASN A 953 -4.41 1.19 25.45
N GLU A 954 -4.51 1.37 24.14
CA GLU A 954 -4.91 0.33 23.19
C GLU A 954 -3.90 -0.83 23.18
N PHE A 955 -2.60 -0.50 23.19
CA PHE A 955 -1.55 -1.50 23.32
C PHE A 955 -1.72 -2.32 24.60
N TRP A 956 -1.81 -1.67 25.76
CA TRP A 956 -1.97 -2.38 27.03
C TRP A 956 -3.29 -3.14 27.15
N LYS A 957 -4.37 -2.66 26.52
CA LYS A 957 -5.63 -3.40 26.40
C LYS A 957 -5.42 -4.69 25.61
N SER A 958 -4.78 -4.59 24.44
CA SER A 958 -4.48 -5.73 23.57
C SER A 958 -3.58 -6.75 24.26
N ILE A 959 -2.58 -6.27 25.02
CA ILE A 959 -1.73 -7.11 25.88
C ILE A 959 -2.56 -7.84 26.94
N GLY A 960 -3.47 -7.13 27.63
CA GLY A 960 -4.33 -7.75 28.64
C GLY A 960 -5.24 -8.82 28.06
N GLU A 961 -5.78 -8.60 26.86
CA GLU A 961 -6.62 -9.56 26.14
C GLU A 961 -5.82 -10.79 25.70
N TRP A 962 -4.61 -10.58 25.18
CA TRP A 962 -3.70 -11.66 24.82
C TRP A 962 -3.24 -12.46 26.05
N CYS A 963 -2.96 -11.78 27.16
CA CYS A 963 -2.65 -12.38 28.47
C CYS A 963 -3.87 -13.01 29.17
N ALA A 964 -5.06 -12.86 28.61
CA ALA A 964 -6.27 -13.55 29.07
C ALA A 964 -6.66 -14.72 28.14
N GLY A 965 -5.84 -15.00 27.12
CA GLY A 965 -6.11 -16.06 26.15
C GLY A 965 -7.20 -15.74 25.14
N LYS A 966 -7.50 -14.45 24.91
CA LYS A 966 -8.38 -14.08 23.80
C LYS A 966 -7.67 -14.28 22.46
N GLY A 967 -8.39 -14.84 21.50
CA GLY A 967 -7.86 -15.21 20.18
C GLY A 967 -7.38 -16.66 20.13
N ASN A 968 -6.88 -17.09 18.96
CA ASN A 968 -6.39 -18.45 18.80
C ASN A 968 -4.98 -18.61 19.40
N ILE A 969 -4.94 -19.33 20.53
CA ILE A 969 -3.73 -19.57 21.34
C ILE A 969 -2.72 -20.52 20.67
N LEU A 970 -3.08 -21.14 19.54
CA LEU A 970 -2.22 -22.08 18.82
C LEU A 970 -1.40 -21.43 17.72
N TYR A 971 -1.64 -20.15 17.40
CA TYR A 971 -0.77 -19.39 16.50
C TYR A 971 0.49 -18.90 17.21
N GLY A 972 1.57 -18.85 16.43
CA GLY A 972 2.72 -18.02 16.76
C GLY A 972 2.31 -16.57 16.97
N THR A 973 2.91 -15.90 17.94
CA THR A 973 2.71 -14.46 18.16
C THR A 973 4.01 -13.84 18.60
N ASP A 974 4.32 -12.69 18.01
CA ASP A 974 5.54 -11.95 18.30
C ASP A 974 5.23 -10.61 18.91
N MET A 975 6.01 -10.28 19.93
CA MET A 975 5.96 -9.01 20.60
C MET A 975 7.39 -8.54 20.82
N CYS A 976 7.60 -7.24 20.67
CA CYS A 976 8.90 -6.64 20.87
C CYS A 976 8.74 -5.36 21.67
N PHE A 977 9.58 -5.20 22.69
CA PHE A 977 9.84 -3.91 23.34
C PHE A 977 11.21 -3.44 22.89
N SER A 978 11.35 -2.19 22.49
CA SER A 978 12.60 -1.58 22.04
C SER A 978 12.90 -0.37 22.89
N ALA A 979 13.98 -0.44 23.65
CA ALA A 979 14.58 0.68 24.38
C ALA A 979 15.56 1.39 23.46
N ILE A 980 15.35 2.70 23.25
CA ILE A 980 16.25 3.57 22.51
C ILE A 980 16.61 4.72 23.44
N SER A 981 17.87 4.78 23.82
CA SER A 981 18.43 5.81 24.66
C SER A 981 18.51 7.15 23.93
N ALA A 982 18.57 8.23 24.71
CA ALA A 982 18.94 9.52 24.15
C ALA A 982 20.36 9.39 23.58
N LYS A 983 20.54 9.67 22.29
CA LYS A 983 21.90 9.92 21.79
C LYS A 983 22.42 11.14 22.56
N LYS A 984 23.37 10.92 23.47
CA LYS A 984 24.26 12.02 23.87
C LYS A 984 24.77 12.58 22.56
N GLU A 985 24.54 13.86 22.30
CA GLU A 985 25.29 14.56 21.26
C GLU A 985 26.73 14.16 21.49
N GLN A 986 27.27 13.33 20.59
CA GLN A 986 28.69 13.08 20.59
C GLN A 986 29.25 14.47 20.34
N ALA A 987 29.81 15.09 21.39
CA ALA A 987 30.52 16.35 21.27
C ALA A 987 31.40 16.17 20.03
N PRO A 988 31.26 17.07 19.02
CA PRO A 988 31.83 16.85 17.70
C PRO A 988 33.24 16.35 17.91
N GLU A 989 33.53 15.13 17.44
CA GLU A 989 34.85 14.54 17.59
C GLU A 989 35.82 15.65 17.21
N LYS A 990 36.62 16.11 18.19
CA LYS A 990 37.64 17.11 17.92
C LYS A 990 38.41 16.51 16.76
N LYS A 991 38.29 17.11 15.57
CA LYS A 991 39.14 16.77 14.43
C LYS A 991 40.54 16.69 15.03
N PRO A 992 41.29 15.58 14.83
CA PRO A 992 42.64 15.51 15.34
C PRO A 992 43.31 16.81 14.92
N GLU A 993 43.74 17.60 15.91
CA GLU A 993 44.51 18.81 15.63
C GLU A 993 45.61 18.37 14.70
N ASN A 994 45.59 18.92 13.47
CA ASN A 994 46.67 18.74 12.54
C ASN A 994 47.96 18.99 13.32
N ALA A 995 48.78 17.95 13.45
CA ALA A 995 50.12 18.08 13.98
C ALA A 995 50.77 19.26 13.23
N GLU A 996 51.03 20.34 13.97
CA GLU A 996 51.81 21.45 13.50
C GLU A 996 53.11 20.89 12.92
N GLY A 997 53.42 21.35 11.71
CA GLY A 997 54.45 20.76 10.86
C GLY A 997 55.78 20.56 11.56
N ASP A 998 56.23 19.31 11.58
CA ASP A 998 57.66 19.04 11.51
C ASP A 998 58.16 19.60 10.17
N LYS A 999 58.92 20.70 10.27
CA LYS A 999 59.73 21.25 9.19
C LYS A 999 60.60 20.14 8.62
N VAL A 1000 60.21 19.60 7.48
CA VAL A 1000 61.11 18.85 6.61
C VAL A 1000 62.22 19.81 6.22
N LYS A 1001 63.40 19.60 6.82
CA LYS A 1001 64.64 20.21 6.36
C LYS A 1001 64.86 19.75 4.91
N ASN A 1002 64.91 20.71 4.00
CA ASN A 1002 65.54 20.54 2.70
C ASN A 1002 66.93 19.94 2.92
N ASN A 1003 67.10 18.67 2.56
CA ASN A 1003 68.40 18.09 2.32
C ASN A 1003 68.60 18.06 0.80
N ASP A 1004 69.66 18.74 0.39
CA ASP A 1004 70.27 18.72 -0.92
C ASP A 1004 70.35 17.30 -1.49
N ILE A 1005 69.69 17.08 -2.63
CA ILE A 1005 70.05 15.98 -3.52
C ILE A 1005 71.06 16.56 -4.50
N LYS A 1006 72.34 16.21 -4.25
CA LYS A 1006 73.40 16.28 -5.24
C LYS A 1006 73.10 15.31 -6.37
N GLU A 1007 73.17 15.80 -7.59
CA GLU A 1007 73.47 15.00 -8.78
C GLU A 1007 74.84 14.34 -8.60
N GLU A 1008 74.91 13.02 -8.66
CA GLU A 1008 76.07 12.26 -9.17
C GLU A 1008 75.55 11.00 -9.85
N GLY A 1009 75.91 10.82 -11.12
CA GLY A 1009 75.34 9.81 -12.00
C GLY A 1009 75.92 8.41 -11.88
N LYS A 1010 75.16 7.45 -12.40
CA LYS A 1010 75.59 6.43 -13.35
C LYS A 1010 74.39 5.74 -13.98
#